data_AF-A0A7Y3IC63-F1
#
_entry.id   AF-A0A7Y3IC63-F1
#
_cell.length_a   1.000
_cell.length_b   1.000
_cell.length_c   1.000
_cell.angle_alpha   90.00
_cell.angle_beta   90.00
_cell.angle_gamma   90.00
#
_symmetry.space_group_name_H-M   'P 1'
#
loop_
_entity.id
_entity.type
_entity.pdbx_description
1 polymer ?
#
loop_
_entity_poly.entity_id
_entity_poly.type
_entity_poly.pdbx_seq_one_letter_code
_entity_poly.pdbx_strand_id
1 'polypeptide(L)'
;RGIYKSVDGGETWEKILFVNEDSGIVDLTVSEENPRFMMATSWDFRRQPWVVKSGGPGSRVYKTTDGGENWREITNGLPDLKGKMGVSISPANEDVVYMAVEAVPGEGGVYRSDDAGESFRHVSDDARTYARAWYYMHIIADPQDEDEVWVLNSGAMKSVDGGRTYTRIPDSHVDHHDLWINPHDTQIMINGNDGGASVTVNGGQTWSSVMNQPTAQMYRVITDNQFPYRLYSGQQDASGIVIASRTLGNGIGQTHWTTIRSGESATVGLDPEDPKYVYTTFFASFLGEWDRDTNNYRMVRPYPERVTGEQPKNLKYRANWNGPVMVSPHDPDVIYYGSQYVMKSTDRGTSWEVLSDDLTLNDTTKQGMGGYPISNEQITAESYNNLFNIEESLLVEGVIWVGSDDGLVHVTRDGGETWTNVTPPDLPESIVNVVEPSPHDPARAYFAATAYKLNDFTPYLYKTDDYGASWTKIVEGIPVNTFARSIREDPDREGLLYAGTETGMFISFDDGGIWQEFQLDLPEVPITDLRVRQKDLVVATQGRSLWILDDLTPLHQITPEVEASDYYLYDPRDPYREIARGYYAEGGPGENPPPGLQVHYVLGSPLDAETEMAMEILDGTGRVVFAEYTHDYRPDCEASPRRKQLERTVGAHRWSWNLQVGRFACLPELTRTQGNLSAYTAAPGSYQVRLRVGPEGDPSFTQVQEFSIRLDPRLEELVADQGIDAMAEYAELDRLSASLYEAASEMADGVMDLRRMQDQIALAIEVADAEDLASGDAVTEGGTELRQTMEAWIEKILQKELKTGQNNYMFEARQLVRFKDLLGRMSGANIPLTEGVREVTGDYLQIWADIELELLSILNDDVPAFNELLRQAGLPEIYVPRPVS
;
A
#
# COMPACT_ATOMS: atom_id res chain seq x y z
N ARG A 1 -2.79 25.21 -25.68
CA ARG A 1 -1.63 25.49 -26.54
C ARG A 1 -1.33 26.99 -26.54
N GLY A 2 -0.04 27.37 -26.59
CA GLY A 2 0.43 28.77 -26.58
C GLY A 2 1.08 29.19 -25.25
N ILE A 3 1.72 30.36 -25.25
CA ILE A 3 2.22 31.03 -24.03
C ILE A 3 1.10 31.88 -23.46
N TYR A 4 0.89 31.77 -22.16
CA TYR A 4 -0.03 32.63 -21.41
C TYR A 4 0.75 33.45 -20.39
N LYS A 5 0.29 34.67 -20.13
CA LYS A 5 0.87 35.60 -19.15
C LYS A 5 -0.19 36.05 -18.17
N SER A 6 0.15 36.02 -16.89
CA SER A 6 -0.59 36.68 -15.82
C SER A 6 0.25 37.85 -15.28
N VAL A 7 -0.44 38.92 -14.89
CA VAL A 7 0.16 40.11 -14.24
C VAL A 7 -0.46 40.39 -12.87
N ASP A 8 -1.29 39.47 -12.37
CA ASP A 8 -2.10 39.59 -11.16
C ASP A 8 -1.89 38.40 -10.20
N GLY A 9 -0.76 37.70 -10.32
CA GLY A 9 -0.45 36.56 -9.45
C GLY A 9 -1.16 35.26 -9.83
N GLY A 10 -1.70 35.18 -11.04
CA GLY A 10 -2.32 33.98 -11.60
C GLY A 10 -3.86 34.00 -11.60
N GLU A 11 -4.49 35.10 -11.19
CA GLU A 11 -5.95 35.24 -11.19
C GLU A 11 -6.52 35.27 -12.62
N THR A 12 -5.84 35.98 -13.53
CA THR A 12 -6.20 36.03 -14.95
C THR A 12 -5.00 35.76 -15.85
N TRP A 13 -5.27 35.16 -17.01
CA TRP A 13 -4.26 34.75 -17.99
C TRP A 13 -4.62 35.25 -19.39
N GLU A 14 -3.69 35.96 -20.02
CA GLU A 14 -3.77 36.39 -21.41
C GLU A 14 -2.90 35.50 -22.31
N LYS A 15 -3.43 35.05 -23.44
CA LYS A 15 -2.67 34.28 -24.44
C LYS A 15 -1.81 35.23 -25.29
N ILE A 16 -0.49 35.21 -25.09
CA ILE A 16 0.45 36.16 -25.72
C ILE A 16 1.23 35.59 -26.90
N LEU A 17 1.24 34.26 -27.07
CA LEU A 17 1.83 33.62 -28.26
C LEU A 17 1.02 32.37 -28.63
N PHE A 18 0.60 32.29 -29.89
CA PHE A 18 -0.09 31.14 -30.46
C PHE A 18 0.42 30.89 -31.88
N VAL A 19 0.78 29.65 -32.18
CA VAL A 19 1.32 29.28 -33.49
C VAL A 19 0.22 28.71 -34.38
N ASN A 20 -0.34 27.56 -33.98
CA ASN A 20 -1.48 26.89 -34.62
C ASN A 20 -2.01 25.76 -33.71
N GLU A 21 -2.98 24.98 -34.22
CA GLU A 21 -3.59 23.85 -33.51
C GLU A 21 -2.76 22.58 -33.44
N ASP A 22 -1.63 22.49 -34.15
CA ASP A 22 -0.75 21.31 -34.14
C ASP A 22 0.55 21.57 -33.37
N SER A 23 0.76 22.79 -32.87
CA SER A 23 2.01 23.19 -32.22
C SER A 23 1.85 23.57 -30.76
N GLY A 24 2.67 22.96 -29.92
CA GLY A 24 2.88 23.36 -28.52
C GLY A 24 4.09 24.28 -28.39
N ILE A 25 4.16 25.02 -27.29
CA ILE A 25 5.42 25.63 -26.84
C ILE A 25 6.12 24.55 -26.03
N VAL A 26 7.32 24.15 -26.44
CA VAL A 26 8.04 23.04 -25.80
C VAL A 26 9.13 23.51 -24.85
N ASP A 27 9.65 24.71 -25.05
CA ASP A 27 10.62 25.32 -24.14
C ASP A 27 10.51 26.86 -24.14
N LEU A 28 10.86 27.48 -23.02
CA LEU A 28 10.81 28.93 -22.78
C LEU A 28 11.90 29.30 -21.77
N THR A 29 12.75 30.25 -22.13
CA THR A 29 13.82 30.76 -21.26
C THR A 29 13.74 32.28 -21.15
N VAL A 30 14.18 32.81 -20.01
CA VAL A 30 14.11 34.23 -19.63
C VAL A 30 15.51 34.66 -19.16
N SER A 31 15.99 35.81 -19.60
CA SER A 31 17.25 36.38 -19.07
C SER A 31 17.07 36.79 -17.60
N GLU A 32 17.99 36.35 -16.75
CA GLU A 32 18.03 36.74 -15.34
C GLU A 32 18.40 38.23 -15.15
N GLU A 33 19.24 38.76 -16.05
CA GLU A 33 19.66 40.17 -16.02
C GLU A 33 18.56 41.10 -16.57
N ASN A 34 17.84 40.63 -17.58
CA ASN A 34 16.80 41.39 -18.25
C ASN A 34 15.55 40.52 -18.52
N PRO A 35 14.59 40.48 -17.59
CA PRO A 35 13.36 39.68 -17.73
C PRO A 35 12.46 40.05 -18.91
N ARG A 36 12.76 41.14 -19.63
CA ARG A 36 12.08 41.46 -20.89
C ARG A 36 12.62 40.67 -22.08
N PHE A 37 13.86 40.18 -22.00
CA PHE A 37 14.47 39.31 -23.00
C PHE A 37 14.09 37.85 -22.69
N MET A 38 13.30 37.27 -23.59
CA MET A 38 12.91 35.86 -23.52
C MET A 38 13.03 35.21 -24.89
N MET A 39 13.27 33.90 -24.89
CA MET A 39 13.19 33.07 -26.08
C MET A 39 12.30 31.87 -25.86
N ALA A 40 11.52 31.51 -26.87
CA ALA A 40 10.59 30.39 -26.81
C ALA A 40 10.72 29.52 -28.06
N THR A 41 10.56 28.22 -27.89
CA THR A 41 10.51 27.27 -29.01
C THR A 41 9.11 26.65 -29.09
N SER A 42 8.61 26.56 -30.31
CA SER A 42 7.39 25.82 -30.62
C SER A 42 7.74 24.52 -31.32
N TRP A 43 6.90 23.51 -31.13
CA TRP A 43 7.07 22.17 -31.68
C TRP A 43 5.77 21.72 -32.32
N ASP A 44 5.80 21.52 -33.64
CA ASP A 44 4.72 20.88 -34.40
C ASP A 44 4.73 19.38 -34.09
N PHE A 45 3.78 18.95 -33.27
CA PHE A 45 3.77 17.63 -32.65
C PHE A 45 2.37 17.02 -32.55
N ARG A 46 2.28 15.75 -32.95
CA ARG A 46 1.11 14.90 -32.72
C ARG A 46 1.56 13.50 -32.35
N ARG A 47 0.88 12.86 -31.39
CA ARG A 47 1.07 11.46 -31.04
C ARG A 47 -0.27 10.74 -31.18
N GLN A 48 -0.26 9.69 -31.99
CA GLN A 48 -1.33 8.70 -32.11
C GLN A 48 -0.79 7.35 -31.59
N PRO A 49 -1.64 6.34 -31.35
CA PRO A 49 -1.18 5.04 -30.86
C PRO A 49 -0.07 4.40 -31.71
N TRP A 50 -0.09 4.62 -33.04
CA TRP A 50 0.84 4.00 -33.99
C TRP A 50 1.92 4.94 -34.55
N VAL A 51 1.88 6.25 -34.25
CA VAL A 51 2.82 7.19 -34.88
C VAL A 51 3.03 8.49 -34.10
N VAL A 52 4.26 8.97 -34.15
CA VAL A 52 4.71 10.28 -33.68
C VAL A 52 5.01 11.17 -34.90
N LYS A 53 4.31 12.31 -34.98
CA LYS A 53 4.71 13.41 -35.86
C LYS A 53 5.60 14.36 -35.04
N SER A 54 6.86 14.49 -35.40
CA SER A 54 7.81 15.44 -34.80
C SER A 54 8.43 16.35 -35.86
N GLY A 55 7.99 17.60 -35.88
CA GLY A 55 8.48 18.62 -36.79
C GLY A 55 7.52 19.00 -37.91
N GLY A 56 7.65 20.25 -38.37
CA GLY A 56 6.77 20.84 -39.37
C GLY A 56 6.82 22.37 -39.35
N PRO A 57 5.99 23.04 -40.18
CA PRO A 57 5.98 24.51 -40.30
C PRO A 57 5.68 25.26 -39.00
N GLY A 58 5.10 24.58 -38.02
CA GLY A 58 4.83 25.12 -36.69
C GLY A 58 5.99 25.01 -35.70
N SER A 59 7.07 24.31 -36.04
CA SER A 59 8.28 24.26 -35.21
C SER A 59 9.16 25.49 -35.46
N ARG A 60 9.11 26.46 -34.55
CA ARG A 60 9.72 27.79 -34.72
C ARG A 60 10.38 28.30 -33.45
N VAL A 61 11.34 29.22 -33.61
CA VAL A 61 12.04 29.90 -32.51
C VAL A 61 11.58 31.34 -32.47
N TYR A 62 11.22 31.84 -31.29
CA TYR A 62 10.78 33.21 -31.08
C TYR A 62 11.64 33.92 -30.06
N LYS A 63 11.84 35.21 -30.26
CA LYS A 63 12.46 36.11 -29.29
C LYS A 63 11.54 37.30 -29.00
N THR A 64 11.54 37.76 -27.76
CA THR A 64 10.95 39.02 -27.34
C THR A 64 11.98 39.80 -26.52
N THR A 65 11.91 41.12 -26.57
CA THR A 65 12.70 42.03 -25.73
C THR A 65 11.81 43.04 -25.00
N ASP A 66 10.50 42.81 -24.98
CA ASP A 66 9.48 43.67 -24.36
C ASP A 66 8.60 42.90 -23.36
N GLY A 67 9.10 41.78 -22.82
CA GLY A 67 8.37 41.04 -21.79
C GLY A 67 7.15 40.29 -22.35
N GLY A 68 7.22 39.89 -23.62
CA GLY A 68 6.22 39.08 -24.29
C GLY A 68 5.06 39.85 -24.91
N GLU A 69 5.17 41.18 -25.04
CA GLU A 69 4.19 41.99 -25.77
C GLU A 69 4.28 41.73 -27.28
N ASN A 70 5.50 41.61 -27.81
CA ASN A 70 5.75 41.25 -29.21
C ASN A 70 6.79 40.13 -29.30
N TRP A 71 6.51 39.17 -30.19
CA TRP A 71 7.40 38.04 -30.48
C TRP A 71 7.83 38.10 -31.95
N ARG A 72 9.14 37.99 -32.21
CA ARG A 72 9.69 37.86 -33.56
C ARG A 72 10.28 36.48 -33.77
N GLU A 73 10.08 35.93 -34.96
CA GLU A 73 10.66 34.64 -35.35
C GLU A 73 12.17 34.78 -35.64
N ILE A 74 12.96 33.80 -35.19
CA ILE A 74 14.39 33.68 -35.44
C ILE A 74 14.65 32.50 -36.37
N THR A 75 15.33 32.75 -37.48
CA THR A 75 15.63 31.74 -38.51
C THR A 75 17.11 31.67 -38.89
N ASN A 76 17.89 32.70 -38.58
CA ASN A 76 19.27 32.82 -39.06
C ASN A 76 20.17 31.74 -38.45
N GLY A 77 20.73 30.89 -39.32
CA GLY A 77 21.66 29.83 -38.91
C GLY A 77 20.99 28.60 -38.28
N LEU A 78 19.66 28.50 -38.38
CA LEU A 78 18.87 27.34 -37.95
C LEU A 78 18.37 26.55 -39.18
N PRO A 79 18.11 25.24 -39.03
CA PRO A 79 17.58 24.44 -40.12
C PRO A 79 16.13 24.79 -40.47
N ASP A 80 15.78 24.59 -41.73
CA ASP A 80 14.42 24.83 -42.23
C ASP A 80 13.43 23.83 -41.60
N LEU A 81 13.74 22.53 -41.69
CA LEU A 81 12.98 21.45 -41.07
C LEU A 81 13.56 21.10 -39.71
N LYS A 82 12.77 21.37 -38.66
CA LYS A 82 13.14 21.14 -37.26
C LYS A 82 11.97 20.60 -36.45
N GLY A 83 12.31 19.82 -35.43
CA GLY A 83 11.39 19.12 -34.54
C GLY A 83 11.37 19.75 -33.17
N LYS A 84 11.54 18.93 -32.13
CA LYS A 84 11.67 19.42 -30.75
C LYS A 84 12.94 20.26 -30.60
N MET A 85 12.86 21.33 -29.81
CA MET A 85 13.99 22.22 -29.55
C MET A 85 14.02 22.66 -28.11
N GLY A 86 15.16 22.48 -27.44
CA GLY A 86 15.43 23.14 -26.16
C GLY A 86 16.18 24.46 -26.37
N VAL A 87 15.99 25.44 -25.49
CA VAL A 87 16.66 26.75 -25.55
C VAL A 87 17.05 27.24 -24.15
N SER A 88 18.27 27.76 -24.00
CA SER A 88 18.77 28.30 -22.73
C SER A 88 19.59 29.57 -22.99
N ILE A 89 19.13 30.69 -22.43
CA ILE A 89 19.94 31.91 -22.31
C ILE A 89 20.93 31.66 -21.17
N SER A 90 22.22 31.88 -21.41
CA SER A 90 23.23 31.70 -20.35
C SER A 90 23.05 32.74 -19.25
N PRO A 91 22.87 32.34 -17.98
CA PRO A 91 22.85 33.30 -16.87
C PRO A 91 24.22 33.96 -16.64
N ALA A 92 25.31 33.33 -17.08
CA ALA A 92 26.66 33.89 -17.01
C ALA A 92 26.90 35.03 -18.02
N ASN A 93 26.20 35.00 -19.17
CA ASN A 93 26.27 36.03 -20.20
C ASN A 93 25.03 35.99 -21.11
N GLU A 94 24.16 37.01 -21.05
CA GLU A 94 22.92 37.04 -21.83
C GLU A 94 23.10 37.15 -23.36
N ASP A 95 24.31 37.48 -23.85
CA ASP A 95 24.64 37.40 -25.28
C ASP A 95 24.79 35.94 -25.77
N VAL A 96 25.06 35.00 -24.86
CA VAL A 96 25.23 33.59 -25.19
C VAL A 96 23.92 32.84 -25.03
N VAL A 97 23.44 32.23 -26.11
CA VAL A 97 22.24 31.38 -26.11
C VAL A 97 22.57 30.03 -26.71
N TYR A 98 22.22 28.96 -26.00
CA TYR A 98 22.35 27.59 -26.47
C TYR A 98 21.00 27.02 -26.91
N MET A 99 21.03 26.18 -27.93
CA MET A 99 19.87 25.41 -28.37
C MET A 99 20.25 23.97 -28.69
N ALA A 100 19.40 23.03 -28.29
CA ALA A 100 19.43 21.66 -28.78
C ALA A 100 18.30 21.50 -29.80
N VAL A 101 18.60 21.06 -31.02
CA VAL A 101 17.67 21.06 -32.16
C VAL A 101 17.54 19.66 -32.77
N GLU A 102 16.32 19.12 -32.79
CA GLU A 102 15.99 17.96 -33.60
C GLU A 102 15.89 18.40 -35.07
N ALA A 103 16.70 17.80 -35.94
CA ALA A 103 16.65 18.00 -37.37
C ALA A 103 17.14 16.75 -38.10
N VAL A 104 17.11 16.78 -39.43
CA VAL A 104 17.60 15.68 -40.26
C VAL A 104 19.10 15.41 -39.97
N PRO A 105 19.60 14.17 -40.21
CA PRO A 105 20.99 13.82 -39.92
C PRO A 105 21.99 14.83 -40.51
N GLY A 106 22.90 15.33 -39.66
CA GLY A 106 23.89 16.35 -40.02
C GLY A 106 23.45 17.80 -39.74
N GLU A 107 22.15 18.05 -39.52
CA GLU A 107 21.61 19.36 -39.10
C GLU A 107 21.10 19.35 -37.65
N GLY A 108 20.93 18.17 -37.05
CA GLY A 108 20.57 18.03 -35.63
C GLY A 108 21.76 18.31 -34.69
N GLY A 109 21.44 18.57 -33.42
CA GLY A 109 22.43 18.74 -32.35
C GLY A 109 22.41 20.14 -31.74
N VAL A 110 23.58 20.66 -31.37
CA VAL A 110 23.70 21.86 -30.55
C VAL A 110 24.09 23.07 -31.37
N TYR A 111 23.39 24.16 -31.12
CA TYR A 111 23.59 25.47 -31.72
C TYR A 111 23.92 26.49 -30.64
N ARG A 112 24.77 27.46 -30.97
CA ARG A 112 25.15 28.56 -30.08
C ARG A 112 24.99 29.89 -30.79
N SER A 113 24.43 30.87 -30.10
CA SER A 113 24.48 32.29 -30.44
C SER A 113 25.48 33.01 -29.53
N ASP A 114 26.15 34.02 -30.05
CA ASP A 114 27.00 34.98 -29.31
C ASP A 114 26.48 36.42 -29.51
N ASP A 115 25.21 36.57 -29.91
CA ASP A 115 24.55 37.84 -30.23
C ASP A 115 23.12 37.91 -29.66
N ALA A 116 22.94 37.36 -28.45
CA ALA A 116 21.66 37.31 -27.72
C ALA A 116 20.53 36.61 -28.50
N GLY A 117 20.84 35.58 -29.29
CA GLY A 117 19.86 34.83 -30.08
C GLY A 117 19.37 35.54 -31.34
N GLU A 118 20.14 36.48 -31.91
CA GLU A 118 19.85 37.05 -33.24
C GLU A 118 20.23 36.09 -34.37
N SER A 119 21.33 35.36 -34.21
CA SER A 119 21.81 34.33 -35.13
C SER A 119 22.48 33.17 -34.39
N PHE A 120 22.38 31.97 -34.96
CA PHE A 120 22.95 30.76 -34.38
C PHE A 120 24.02 30.15 -35.30
N ARG A 121 25.02 29.50 -34.70
CA ARG A 121 25.97 28.61 -35.37
C ARG A 121 25.79 27.19 -34.87
N HIS A 122 25.81 26.22 -35.77
CA HIS A 122 25.86 24.80 -35.43
C HIS A 122 27.25 24.47 -34.86
N VAL A 123 27.31 24.05 -33.60
CA VAL A 123 28.57 23.78 -32.88
C VAL A 123 28.84 22.30 -32.64
N SER A 124 27.81 21.45 -32.67
CA SER A 124 27.96 20.00 -32.52
C SER A 124 26.83 19.23 -33.21
N ASP A 125 27.18 18.18 -33.93
CA ASP A 125 26.28 17.19 -34.54
C ASP A 125 26.29 15.85 -33.79
N ASP A 126 26.76 15.84 -32.54
CA ASP A 126 26.82 14.64 -31.71
C ASP A 126 25.41 14.09 -31.46
N ALA A 127 25.13 12.92 -32.06
CA ALA A 127 23.83 12.24 -31.96
C ALA A 127 23.35 12.02 -30.51
N ARG A 128 24.26 11.95 -29.53
CA ARG A 128 23.91 11.81 -28.10
C ARG A 128 23.16 13.03 -27.54
N THR A 129 23.22 14.17 -28.22
CA THR A 129 22.56 15.42 -27.79
C THR A 129 21.15 15.59 -28.37
N TYR A 130 20.78 14.79 -29.38
CA TYR A 130 19.47 14.90 -30.05
C TYR A 130 18.82 13.56 -30.40
N ALA A 131 19.34 12.45 -29.88
CA ALA A 131 18.73 11.13 -30.04
C ALA A 131 17.35 11.10 -29.39
N ARG A 132 16.40 10.41 -30.06
CA ARG A 132 15.02 10.17 -29.59
C ARG A 132 14.35 11.45 -29.06
N ALA A 133 14.42 12.50 -29.87
CA ALA A 133 14.07 13.86 -29.53
C ALA A 133 12.70 14.04 -28.85
N TRP A 134 11.66 13.34 -29.32
CA TRP A 134 10.32 13.52 -28.72
C TRP A 134 10.32 13.23 -27.21
N TYR A 135 11.13 12.27 -26.76
CA TYR A 135 11.26 11.87 -25.36
C TYR A 135 12.24 12.78 -24.60
N TYR A 136 13.38 13.14 -25.19
CA TYR A 136 14.46 13.91 -24.52
C TYR A 136 14.66 15.34 -25.06
N MET A 137 15.87 15.90 -24.93
CA MET A 137 16.31 17.22 -25.46
C MET A 137 15.89 18.42 -24.63
N HIS A 138 16.42 18.51 -23.42
CA HIS A 138 16.48 19.76 -22.66
C HIS A 138 17.93 20.25 -22.59
N ILE A 139 18.18 21.55 -22.74
CA ILE A 139 19.52 22.14 -22.72
C ILE A 139 19.60 23.22 -21.64
N ILE A 140 20.66 23.20 -20.83
CA ILE A 140 20.80 24.10 -19.67
C ILE A 140 22.22 24.64 -19.65
N ALA A 141 22.35 25.97 -19.79
CA ALA A 141 23.62 26.66 -19.61
C ALA A 141 24.01 26.72 -18.12
N ASP A 142 25.30 26.64 -17.84
CA ASP A 142 25.80 26.86 -16.48
C ASP A 142 25.62 28.34 -16.07
N PRO A 143 25.22 28.61 -14.81
CA PRO A 143 24.95 29.98 -14.37
C PRO A 143 26.20 30.82 -14.07
N GLN A 144 27.39 30.22 -14.03
CA GLN A 144 28.66 30.90 -13.72
C GLN A 144 29.72 30.80 -14.83
N ASP A 145 29.55 29.92 -15.81
CA ASP A 145 30.46 29.75 -16.95
C ASP A 145 29.70 29.71 -18.29
N GLU A 146 29.93 30.72 -19.15
CA GLU A 146 29.26 30.85 -20.45
C GLU A 146 29.63 29.73 -21.46
N ASP A 147 30.74 29.02 -21.24
CA ASP A 147 31.19 27.93 -22.11
C ASP A 147 30.76 26.54 -21.59
N GLU A 148 30.16 26.46 -20.40
CA GLU A 148 29.61 25.22 -19.84
C GLU A 148 28.11 25.08 -20.14
N VAL A 149 27.73 23.92 -20.68
CA VAL A 149 26.34 23.62 -21.03
C VAL A 149 26.03 22.14 -20.94
N TRP A 150 24.81 21.82 -20.52
CA TRP A 150 24.30 20.48 -20.31
C TRP A 150 23.20 20.17 -21.31
N VAL A 151 23.20 18.96 -21.87
CA VAL A 151 22.09 18.42 -22.67
C VAL A 151 21.58 17.16 -22.00
N LEU A 152 20.31 17.19 -21.62
CA LEU A 152 19.63 16.07 -20.98
C LEU A 152 19.06 15.13 -22.06
N ASN A 153 19.53 13.90 -22.01
CA ASN A 153 19.12 12.79 -22.85
C ASN A 153 19.06 11.50 -21.98
N SER A 154 19.03 10.32 -22.59
CA SER A 154 19.10 9.05 -21.85
C SER A 154 20.32 8.98 -20.91
N GLY A 155 21.41 9.67 -21.26
CA GLY A 155 22.44 10.10 -20.30
C GLY A 155 22.53 11.63 -20.26
N ALA A 156 22.88 12.18 -19.10
CA ALA A 156 23.21 13.60 -18.97
C ALA A 156 24.57 13.90 -19.63
N MET A 157 24.57 14.81 -20.61
CA MET A 157 25.75 15.18 -21.40
C MET A 157 26.23 16.58 -21.00
N LYS A 158 27.51 16.75 -20.65
CA LYS A 158 28.12 18.05 -20.32
C LYS A 158 29.16 18.45 -21.37
N SER A 159 29.18 19.73 -21.70
CA SER A 159 30.22 20.40 -22.47
C SER A 159 30.83 21.52 -21.63
N VAL A 160 32.13 21.78 -21.81
CA VAL A 160 32.90 22.86 -21.15
C VAL A 160 33.68 23.70 -22.17
N ASP A 161 33.31 23.60 -23.45
CA ASP A 161 34.02 24.23 -24.57
C ASP A 161 33.09 24.98 -25.53
N GLY A 162 31.96 25.43 -25.00
CA GLY A 162 30.96 26.18 -25.72
C GLY A 162 30.00 25.31 -26.54
N GLY A 163 29.69 24.10 -26.05
CA GLY A 163 28.79 23.15 -26.70
C GLY A 163 29.40 22.38 -27.87
N ARG A 164 30.74 22.34 -28.02
CA ARG A 164 31.40 21.68 -29.16
C ARG A 164 31.61 20.19 -28.91
N THR A 165 32.08 19.83 -27.71
CA THR A 165 32.32 18.44 -27.32
C THR A 165 31.58 18.08 -26.04
N TYR A 166 31.08 16.83 -25.97
CA TYR A 166 30.25 16.34 -24.86
C TYR A 166 30.80 15.06 -24.23
N THR A 167 30.77 15.03 -22.90
CA THR A 167 31.03 13.85 -22.08
C THR A 167 29.76 13.45 -21.33
N ARG A 168 29.54 12.15 -21.13
CA ARG A 168 28.47 11.66 -20.25
C ARG A 168 28.96 11.75 -18.81
N ILE A 169 28.09 12.20 -17.92
CA ILE A 169 28.38 12.34 -16.50
C ILE A 169 27.84 11.11 -15.76
N PRO A 170 28.49 10.64 -14.69
CA PRO A 170 27.89 9.60 -13.84
C PRO A 170 26.49 10.00 -13.40
N ASP A 171 25.57 9.04 -13.38
CA ASP A 171 24.16 9.25 -13.09
C ASP A 171 23.66 8.33 -11.97
N SER A 172 22.59 8.73 -11.30
CA SER A 172 21.87 7.93 -10.31
C SER A 172 20.85 6.98 -10.96
N HIS A 173 20.38 7.36 -12.15
CA HIS A 173 19.45 6.66 -13.02
C HIS A 173 19.59 7.22 -14.45
N VAL A 174 19.20 6.46 -15.47
CA VAL A 174 19.12 6.94 -16.86
C VAL A 174 17.89 7.83 -17.09
N ASP A 175 17.79 8.39 -18.28
CA ASP A 175 16.62 9.14 -18.77
C ASP A 175 16.37 10.44 -18.02
N HIS A 176 17.19 11.45 -18.35
CA HIS A 176 17.21 12.73 -17.69
C HIS A 176 16.28 13.73 -18.38
N HIS A 177 15.42 14.38 -17.59
CA HIS A 177 14.39 15.28 -18.08
C HIS A 177 14.53 16.72 -17.56
N ASP A 178 15.17 16.92 -16.40
CA ASP A 178 15.41 18.26 -15.86
C ASP A 178 16.72 18.33 -15.04
N LEU A 179 17.31 19.52 -14.95
CA LEU A 179 18.49 19.79 -14.15
C LEU A 179 18.45 21.24 -13.65
N TRP A 180 18.43 21.40 -12.34
CA TRP A 180 18.63 22.68 -11.69
C TRP A 180 20.07 22.79 -11.21
N ILE A 181 20.74 23.89 -11.55
CA ILE A 181 22.11 24.21 -11.09
C ILE A 181 22.01 25.41 -10.16
N ASN A 182 22.60 25.32 -8.98
CA ASN A 182 22.59 26.43 -8.04
C ASN A 182 23.41 27.61 -8.60
N PRO A 183 22.81 28.81 -8.78
CA PRO A 183 23.48 29.95 -9.40
C PRO A 183 24.59 30.55 -8.55
N HIS A 184 24.65 30.23 -7.25
CA HIS A 184 25.68 30.71 -6.34
C HIS A 184 26.79 29.70 -6.07
N ASP A 185 26.55 28.42 -6.37
CA ASP A 185 27.52 27.34 -6.21
C ASP A 185 27.17 26.18 -7.15
N THR A 186 27.79 26.18 -8.34
CA THR A 186 27.51 25.19 -9.39
C THR A 186 27.91 23.77 -9.01
N GLN A 187 28.54 23.55 -7.85
CA GLN A 187 28.75 22.21 -7.32
C GLN A 187 27.45 21.57 -6.83
N ILE A 188 26.44 22.37 -6.52
CA ILE A 188 25.14 21.91 -6.02
C ILE A 188 24.14 21.87 -7.19
N MET A 189 23.63 20.67 -7.49
CA MET A 189 22.63 20.49 -8.55
C MET A 189 21.56 19.50 -8.12
N ILE A 190 20.37 19.63 -8.72
CA ILE A 190 19.25 18.69 -8.61
C ILE A 190 18.95 18.19 -10.02
N ASN A 191 19.07 16.89 -10.25
CA ASN A 191 18.73 16.26 -11.51
C ASN A 191 17.43 15.46 -11.37
N GLY A 192 16.47 15.74 -12.24
CA GLY A 192 15.26 14.94 -12.44
C GLY A 192 15.45 13.93 -13.57
N ASN A 193 15.21 12.66 -13.25
CA ASN A 193 15.26 11.55 -14.18
C ASN A 193 14.09 10.57 -13.94
N ASP A 194 13.91 9.56 -14.79
CA ASP A 194 12.77 8.64 -14.69
C ASP A 194 12.74 7.83 -13.37
N GLY A 195 13.88 7.70 -12.68
CA GLY A 195 13.96 7.12 -11.33
C GLY A 195 13.53 8.07 -10.20
N GLY A 196 13.48 9.38 -10.44
CA GLY A 196 13.15 10.43 -9.46
C GLY A 196 14.13 11.60 -9.45
N ALA A 197 14.17 12.35 -8.35
CA ALA A 197 15.13 13.45 -8.19
C ALA A 197 16.38 13.00 -7.41
N SER A 198 17.56 13.38 -7.91
CA SER A 198 18.84 13.14 -7.22
C SER A 198 19.64 14.43 -7.08
N VAL A 199 20.42 14.52 -6.00
CA VAL A 199 21.18 15.73 -5.62
C VAL A 199 22.67 15.46 -5.66
N THR A 200 23.43 16.41 -6.18
CA THR A 200 24.90 16.43 -6.09
C THR A 200 25.36 17.66 -5.31
N VAL A 201 26.52 17.55 -4.67
CA VAL A 201 27.23 18.66 -3.98
C VAL A 201 28.69 18.76 -4.42
N ASN A 202 29.04 18.12 -5.53
CA ASN A 202 30.38 18.08 -6.10
C ASN A 202 30.38 18.13 -7.65
N GLY A 203 29.40 18.84 -8.22
CA GLY A 203 29.32 19.13 -9.64
C GLY A 203 29.02 17.90 -10.50
N GLY A 204 28.22 16.95 -9.98
CA GLY A 204 27.78 15.75 -10.70
C GLY A 204 28.79 14.60 -10.69
N GLN A 205 29.86 14.66 -9.89
CA GLN A 205 30.78 13.52 -9.74
C GLN A 205 30.10 12.33 -9.02
N THR A 206 29.22 12.63 -8.07
CA THR A 206 28.37 11.65 -7.37
C THR A 206 27.00 12.24 -7.08
N TRP A 207 25.98 11.39 -7.01
CA TRP A 207 24.58 11.76 -6.75
C TRP A 207 24.01 11.02 -5.55
N SER A 208 23.01 11.61 -4.89
CA SER A 208 22.19 10.93 -3.90
C SER A 208 21.39 9.78 -4.52
N SER A 209 20.91 8.86 -3.69
CA SER A 209 19.98 7.80 -4.13
C SER A 209 18.64 8.38 -4.60
N VAL A 210 18.04 7.77 -5.62
CA VAL A 210 16.65 8.00 -6.05
C VAL A 210 15.63 7.22 -5.20
N MET A 211 16.09 6.26 -4.38
CA MET A 211 15.25 5.39 -3.55
C MET A 211 14.70 6.08 -2.28
N ASN A 212 14.56 7.40 -2.29
CA ASN A 212 14.11 8.20 -1.15
C ASN A 212 12.73 8.86 -1.38
N GLN A 213 12.07 8.58 -2.50
CA GLN A 213 10.78 9.14 -2.88
C GLN A 213 9.81 8.02 -3.33
N PRO A 214 8.52 8.05 -2.93
CA PRO A 214 7.53 7.06 -3.36
C PRO A 214 6.93 7.44 -4.73
N THR A 215 7.74 7.36 -5.78
CA THR A 215 7.39 7.74 -7.17
C THR A 215 7.05 6.55 -8.07
N ALA A 216 7.02 5.34 -7.51
CA ALA A 216 6.86 4.12 -8.30
C ALA A 216 5.56 4.12 -9.12
N GLN A 217 5.70 3.82 -10.41
CA GLN A 217 4.64 3.73 -11.39
C GLN A 217 4.41 2.27 -11.78
N MET A 218 3.30 1.70 -11.33
CA MET A 218 2.99 0.28 -11.52
C MET A 218 2.07 0.10 -12.73
N TYR A 219 2.41 -0.83 -13.62
CA TYR A 219 1.60 -1.09 -14.83
C TYR A 219 0.38 -1.97 -14.56
N ARG A 220 0.62 -3.10 -13.87
CA ARG A 220 -0.36 -4.15 -13.57
C ARG A 220 0.05 -4.88 -12.31
N VAL A 221 -0.89 -5.54 -11.65
CA VAL A 221 -0.60 -6.32 -10.45
C VAL A 221 -1.26 -7.69 -10.50
N ILE A 222 -0.50 -8.71 -10.11
CA ILE A 222 -1.02 -10.03 -9.76
C ILE A 222 -0.50 -10.44 -8.38
N THR A 223 -1.12 -11.47 -7.79
CA THR A 223 -0.79 -11.96 -6.45
C THR A 223 -0.63 -13.47 -6.44
N ASP A 224 0.23 -13.99 -5.57
CA ASP A 224 0.27 -15.44 -5.25
C ASP A 224 -0.74 -15.81 -4.13
N ASN A 225 -0.77 -17.09 -3.76
CA ASN A 225 -1.58 -17.65 -2.67
C ASN A 225 -0.77 -17.98 -1.40
N GLN A 226 0.46 -17.46 -1.29
CA GLN A 226 1.33 -17.71 -0.15
C GLN A 226 0.81 -17.02 1.13
N PHE A 227 1.37 -17.35 2.29
CA PHE A 227 1.10 -16.62 3.53
C PHE A 227 2.40 -16.11 4.20
N PRO A 228 2.61 -14.78 4.28
CA PRO A 228 1.82 -13.73 3.63
C PRO A 228 1.93 -13.79 2.10
N TYR A 229 0.84 -13.42 1.40
CA TYR A 229 0.85 -13.40 -0.07
C TYR A 229 1.75 -12.28 -0.59
N ARG A 230 2.20 -12.40 -1.84
CA ARG A 230 3.08 -11.43 -2.50
C ARG A 230 2.40 -10.79 -3.69
N LEU A 231 2.79 -9.55 -3.95
CA LEU A 231 2.33 -8.73 -5.07
C LEU A 231 3.45 -8.69 -6.10
N TYR A 232 3.10 -8.87 -7.38
CA TYR A 232 4.01 -8.88 -8.51
C TYR A 232 3.57 -7.80 -9.51
N SER A 233 4.49 -6.93 -9.93
CA SER A 233 4.19 -5.83 -10.84
C SER A 233 5.38 -5.49 -11.73
N GLY A 234 5.12 -5.02 -12.95
CA GLY A 234 6.08 -4.22 -13.71
C GLY A 234 6.12 -2.79 -13.19
N GLN A 235 7.32 -2.27 -12.89
CA GLN A 235 7.52 -0.87 -12.53
C GLN A 235 8.20 -0.13 -13.69
N GLN A 236 7.59 0.96 -14.16
CA GLN A 236 8.12 1.80 -15.24
C GLN A 236 9.55 2.27 -14.97
N ASP A 237 10.38 2.21 -16.01
CA ASP A 237 11.80 2.60 -16.04
C ASP A 237 12.64 1.98 -14.91
N ALA A 238 12.21 0.83 -14.41
CA ALA A 238 12.89 0.05 -13.39
C ALA A 238 12.92 -1.44 -13.78
N SER A 239 12.35 -2.31 -12.95
CA SER A 239 12.29 -3.75 -13.18
C SER A 239 10.92 -4.28 -12.77
N GLY A 240 10.60 -5.51 -13.11
CA GLY A 240 9.54 -6.22 -12.40
C GLY A 240 9.92 -6.34 -10.91
N ILE A 241 8.94 -6.22 -10.03
CA ILE A 241 9.15 -6.23 -8.58
C ILE A 241 8.20 -7.22 -7.90
N VAL A 242 8.64 -7.75 -6.77
CA VAL A 242 7.85 -8.56 -5.85
C VAL A 242 7.96 -8.00 -4.45
N ILE A 243 6.84 -7.93 -3.73
CA ILE A 243 6.81 -7.58 -2.30
C ILE A 243 5.76 -8.38 -1.55
N ALA A 244 6.03 -8.68 -0.27
CA ALA A 244 5.04 -9.30 0.61
C ALA A 244 3.98 -8.28 1.06
N SER A 245 2.73 -8.73 1.19
CA SER A 245 1.61 -7.93 1.71
C SER A 245 1.79 -7.49 3.16
N ARG A 246 2.60 -8.22 3.94
CA ARG A 246 2.94 -7.90 5.33
C ARG A 246 4.27 -8.50 5.74
N THR A 247 4.83 -8.00 6.83
CA THR A 247 6.10 -8.46 7.42
C THR A 247 5.93 -8.73 8.91
N LEU A 248 6.90 -9.45 9.50
CA LEU A 248 6.99 -9.63 10.96
C LEU A 248 7.60 -8.42 11.69
N GLY A 249 8.09 -7.42 10.94
CA GLY A 249 8.64 -6.19 11.49
C GLY A 249 7.57 -5.19 11.90
N ASN A 250 7.99 -3.98 12.26
CA ASN A 250 7.09 -2.87 12.57
C ASN A 250 6.60 -2.12 11.32
N GLY A 251 6.93 -2.60 10.13
CA GLY A 251 6.52 -2.02 8.85
C GLY A 251 7.16 -2.73 7.66
N ILE A 252 6.84 -2.25 6.47
CA ILE A 252 7.30 -2.76 5.18
C ILE A 252 8.36 -1.81 4.62
N GLY A 253 9.59 -2.29 4.49
CA GLY A 253 10.74 -1.50 4.05
C GLY A 253 11.51 -2.06 2.86
N GLN A 254 12.57 -1.36 2.48
CA GLN A 254 13.40 -1.63 1.29
C GLN A 254 13.87 -3.09 1.19
N THR A 255 14.19 -3.73 2.32
CA THR A 255 14.69 -5.11 2.38
C THR A 255 13.66 -6.18 1.99
N HIS A 256 12.38 -5.81 1.86
CA HIS A 256 11.30 -6.75 1.51
C HIS A 256 10.99 -6.76 0.01
N TRP A 257 11.55 -5.82 -0.76
CA TRP A 257 11.43 -5.82 -2.22
C TRP A 257 12.40 -6.82 -2.83
N THR A 258 11.92 -7.59 -3.80
CA THR A 258 12.74 -8.45 -4.65
C THR A 258 12.55 -8.06 -6.11
N THR A 259 13.64 -7.80 -6.82
CA THR A 259 13.62 -7.57 -8.26
C THR A 259 13.34 -8.89 -9.00
N ILE A 260 12.25 -8.91 -9.76
CA ILE A 260 12.08 -9.87 -10.85
C ILE A 260 13.16 -9.54 -11.87
N ARG A 261 13.95 -10.52 -12.29
CA ARG A 261 15.10 -10.32 -13.19
C ARG A 261 14.69 -10.03 -14.65
N SER A 262 13.60 -9.29 -14.84
CA SER A 262 12.96 -8.98 -16.12
C SER A 262 11.90 -7.87 -16.01
N GLY A 263 11.65 -7.16 -17.12
CA GLY A 263 10.41 -6.44 -17.46
C GLY A 263 9.94 -5.23 -16.63
N GLU A 264 10.25 -3.98 -17.04
CA GLU A 264 9.66 -2.74 -16.48
C GLU A 264 8.18 -2.55 -16.84
N SER A 265 7.76 -2.93 -18.05
CA SER A 265 6.40 -2.78 -18.58
C SER A 265 5.51 -4.02 -18.35
N ALA A 266 5.96 -4.91 -17.48
CA ALA A 266 5.55 -6.31 -17.48
C ALA A 266 4.06 -6.53 -17.17
N THR A 267 3.40 -7.28 -18.04
CA THR A 267 2.40 -8.25 -17.58
C THR A 267 3.16 -9.43 -16.96
N VAL A 268 2.69 -9.93 -15.83
CA VAL A 268 3.31 -11.05 -15.10
C VAL A 268 2.40 -12.26 -15.20
N GLY A 269 2.96 -13.44 -15.44
CA GLY A 269 2.28 -14.73 -15.32
C GLY A 269 3.07 -15.68 -14.43
N LEU A 270 2.39 -16.38 -13.53
CA LEU A 270 2.97 -17.36 -12.60
C LEU A 270 1.88 -18.33 -12.12
N ASP A 271 2.31 -19.46 -11.57
CA ASP A 271 1.45 -20.31 -10.74
C ASP A 271 1.30 -19.66 -9.35
N PRO A 272 0.09 -19.31 -8.90
CA PRO A 272 -0.10 -18.68 -7.59
C PRO A 272 0.18 -19.62 -6.41
N GLU A 273 0.11 -20.94 -6.60
CA GLU A 273 0.36 -21.94 -5.55
C GLU A 273 1.86 -22.22 -5.39
N ASP A 274 2.59 -22.34 -6.50
CA ASP A 274 4.05 -22.45 -6.52
C ASP A 274 4.67 -21.39 -7.46
N PRO A 275 4.86 -20.14 -6.98
CA PRO A 275 5.32 -19.04 -7.81
C PRO A 275 6.82 -19.13 -8.14
N LYS A 276 7.37 -20.32 -8.36
CA LYS A 276 8.78 -20.58 -8.68
C LYS A 276 9.19 -20.01 -10.05
N TYR A 277 8.37 -20.23 -11.06
CA TYR A 277 8.58 -19.76 -12.43
C TYR A 277 7.72 -18.53 -12.69
N VAL A 278 8.37 -17.41 -13.02
CA VAL A 278 7.70 -16.13 -13.28
C VAL A 278 7.98 -15.71 -14.71
N TYR A 279 6.91 -15.54 -15.49
CA TYR A 279 6.95 -15.05 -16.87
C TYR A 279 6.62 -13.57 -16.89
N THR A 280 7.42 -12.80 -17.61
CA THR A 280 7.25 -11.34 -17.69
C THR A 280 7.53 -10.82 -19.07
N THR A 281 6.74 -9.83 -19.48
CA THR A 281 6.97 -9.08 -20.71
C THR A 281 7.77 -7.80 -20.46
N PHE A 282 8.37 -7.27 -21.51
CA PHE A 282 9.13 -6.02 -21.48
C PHE A 282 8.99 -5.31 -22.82
N PHE A 283 9.47 -4.07 -22.92
CA PHE A 283 9.50 -3.35 -24.19
C PHE A 283 10.17 -4.17 -25.30
N ALA A 284 9.98 -3.77 -26.56
CA ALA A 284 10.53 -4.51 -27.69
C ALA A 284 10.05 -5.97 -27.75
N SER A 285 8.79 -6.21 -27.35
CA SER A 285 8.14 -7.53 -27.41
C SER A 285 8.92 -8.64 -26.71
N PHE A 286 9.72 -8.31 -25.71
CA PHE A 286 10.49 -9.29 -24.95
C PHE A 286 9.55 -10.11 -24.06
N LEU A 287 9.87 -11.40 -23.92
CA LEU A 287 9.22 -12.32 -23.00
C LEU A 287 10.30 -13.22 -22.39
N GLY A 288 10.32 -13.28 -21.07
CA GLY A 288 11.30 -14.06 -20.33
C GLY A 288 10.70 -14.82 -19.15
N GLU A 289 11.35 -15.93 -18.83
CA GLU A 289 11.11 -16.76 -17.65
C GLU A 289 12.21 -16.49 -16.62
N TRP A 290 11.80 -16.25 -15.38
CA TRP A 290 12.69 -16.20 -14.23
C TRP A 290 12.40 -17.36 -13.28
N ASP A 291 13.43 -18.16 -12.99
CA ASP A 291 13.42 -19.19 -11.95
C ASP A 291 13.92 -18.56 -10.64
N ARG A 292 13.04 -18.50 -9.63
CA ARG A 292 13.33 -17.84 -8.35
C ARG A 292 14.32 -18.58 -7.47
N ASP A 293 14.35 -19.91 -7.54
CA ASP A 293 15.22 -20.73 -6.69
C ASP A 293 16.68 -20.60 -7.11
N THR A 294 16.91 -20.64 -8.43
CA THR A 294 18.25 -20.57 -9.02
C THR A 294 18.65 -19.16 -9.41
N ASN A 295 17.70 -18.21 -9.38
CA ASN A 295 17.83 -16.86 -9.90
C ASN A 295 18.26 -16.82 -11.38
N ASN A 296 17.88 -17.84 -12.16
CA ASN A 296 18.21 -17.97 -13.58
C ASN A 296 17.14 -17.27 -14.45
N TYR A 297 17.58 -16.52 -15.46
CA TYR A 297 16.68 -15.89 -16.44
C TYR A 297 16.88 -16.49 -17.83
N ARG A 298 15.77 -16.79 -18.51
CA ARG A 298 15.75 -17.37 -19.86
C ARG A 298 14.79 -16.59 -20.76
N MET A 299 15.26 -16.17 -21.93
CA MET A 299 14.38 -15.61 -22.96
C MET A 299 13.53 -16.74 -23.55
N VAL A 300 12.21 -16.59 -23.52
CA VAL A 300 11.24 -17.58 -24.01
C VAL A 300 10.28 -17.00 -25.06
N ARG A 301 10.68 -15.89 -25.69
CA ARG A 301 9.93 -15.24 -26.76
C ARG A 301 9.66 -16.19 -27.95
N PRO A 302 8.43 -16.26 -28.49
CA PRO A 302 8.08 -17.17 -29.58
C PRO A 302 8.94 -17.03 -30.85
N TYR A 303 9.38 -15.82 -31.18
CA TYR A 303 10.24 -15.56 -32.33
C TYR A 303 11.24 -14.43 -32.04
N PRO A 304 12.52 -14.75 -31.75
CA PRO A 304 13.51 -13.76 -31.32
C PRO A 304 14.15 -13.03 -32.51
N GLU A 305 13.38 -12.12 -33.13
CA GLU A 305 13.88 -11.19 -34.14
C GLU A 305 14.13 -9.79 -33.56
N ARG A 306 14.94 -8.98 -34.26
CA ARG A 306 15.15 -7.57 -33.91
C ARG A 306 13.89 -6.78 -34.21
N VAL A 307 13.26 -6.20 -33.19
CA VAL A 307 12.04 -5.37 -33.36
C VAL A 307 12.29 -3.87 -33.28
N THR A 308 13.32 -3.44 -32.56
CA THR A 308 13.58 -2.00 -32.38
C THR A 308 14.07 -1.38 -33.68
N GLY A 309 13.38 -0.33 -34.11
CA GLY A 309 13.58 0.32 -35.40
C GLY A 309 12.85 -0.33 -36.57
N GLU A 310 12.19 -1.48 -36.40
CA GLU A 310 11.52 -2.22 -37.49
C GLU A 310 10.01 -1.92 -37.55
N GLN A 311 9.46 -1.81 -38.77
CA GLN A 311 8.04 -1.49 -38.94
C GLN A 311 7.18 -2.70 -38.56
N PRO A 312 6.05 -2.52 -37.84
CA PRO A 312 5.22 -3.64 -37.38
C PRO A 312 4.79 -4.61 -38.49
N LYS A 313 4.51 -4.10 -39.70
CA LYS A 313 4.13 -4.94 -40.86
C LYS A 313 5.23 -5.87 -41.37
N ASN A 314 6.49 -5.62 -40.99
CA ASN A 314 7.64 -6.44 -41.39
C ASN A 314 7.95 -7.54 -40.37
N LEU A 315 7.36 -7.47 -39.17
CA LEU A 315 7.56 -8.45 -38.11
C LEU A 315 6.71 -9.70 -38.36
N LYS A 316 7.25 -10.87 -38.02
CA LYS A 316 6.46 -12.11 -38.06
C LYS A 316 5.37 -12.08 -36.99
N TYR A 317 5.76 -11.70 -35.77
CA TYR A 317 4.86 -11.53 -34.64
C TYR A 317 5.04 -10.12 -34.09
N ARG A 318 4.05 -9.27 -34.35
CA ARG A 318 3.99 -7.92 -33.77
C ARG A 318 3.31 -8.00 -32.41
N ALA A 319 3.88 -7.34 -31.42
CA ALA A 319 3.30 -7.28 -30.09
C ALA A 319 3.51 -5.88 -29.51
N ASN A 320 2.60 -5.50 -28.62
CA ASN A 320 2.64 -4.22 -27.95
C ASN A 320 3.79 -4.15 -26.92
N TRP A 321 4.16 -2.93 -26.52
CA TRP A 321 4.96 -2.63 -25.32
C TRP A 321 4.48 -3.36 -24.06
N ASN A 322 3.15 -3.51 -23.93
CA ASN A 322 2.48 -4.25 -22.86
C ASN A 322 1.86 -5.56 -23.37
N GLY A 323 2.62 -6.34 -24.15
CA GLY A 323 2.14 -7.65 -24.61
C GLY A 323 1.68 -8.51 -23.42
N PRO A 324 0.50 -9.15 -23.49
CA PRO A 324 -0.04 -9.89 -22.36
C PRO A 324 0.60 -11.30 -22.28
N VAL A 325 0.85 -11.76 -21.06
CA VAL A 325 1.26 -13.13 -20.75
C VAL A 325 0.46 -13.61 -19.55
N MET A 326 0.05 -14.88 -19.55
CA MET A 326 -0.56 -15.50 -18.40
C MET A 326 -0.15 -16.97 -18.29
N VAL A 327 -0.23 -17.51 -17.08
CA VAL A 327 -0.22 -18.95 -16.81
C VAL A 327 -1.66 -19.39 -16.60
N SER A 328 -2.05 -20.55 -17.14
CA SER A 328 -3.42 -21.04 -16.99
C SER A 328 -3.75 -21.27 -15.51
N PRO A 329 -4.93 -20.84 -15.02
CA PRO A 329 -5.38 -21.17 -13.67
C PRO A 329 -5.74 -22.66 -13.49
N HIS A 330 -5.83 -23.43 -14.58
CA HIS A 330 -6.15 -24.87 -14.56
C HIS A 330 -4.94 -25.78 -14.70
N ASP A 331 -3.87 -25.30 -15.35
CA ASP A 331 -2.64 -26.04 -15.57
C ASP A 331 -1.40 -25.13 -15.56
N PRO A 332 -0.54 -25.18 -14.52
CA PRO A 332 0.62 -24.30 -14.40
C PRO A 332 1.71 -24.55 -15.47
N ASP A 333 1.65 -25.67 -16.21
CA ASP A 333 2.55 -25.93 -17.34
C ASP A 333 2.09 -25.20 -18.63
N VAL A 334 0.86 -24.68 -18.66
CA VAL A 334 0.28 -23.97 -19.81
C VAL A 334 0.47 -22.46 -19.69
N ILE A 335 1.13 -21.87 -20.69
CA ILE A 335 1.39 -20.43 -20.77
C ILE A 335 0.76 -19.89 -22.05
N TYR A 336 0.05 -18.76 -21.93
CA TYR A 336 -0.45 -18.02 -23.08
C TYR A 336 0.31 -16.70 -23.25
N TYR A 337 0.58 -16.32 -24.50
CA TYR A 337 1.20 -15.04 -24.86
C TYR A 337 0.44 -14.39 -26.02
N GLY A 338 0.19 -13.08 -25.90
CA GLY A 338 -0.48 -12.28 -26.92
C GLY A 338 0.48 -11.49 -27.81
N SER A 339 0.38 -11.74 -29.12
CA SER A 339 0.92 -10.91 -30.19
C SER A 339 -0.25 -10.30 -30.97
N GLN A 340 -0.27 -10.30 -32.30
CA GLN A 340 -1.54 -10.23 -33.04
C GLN A 340 -2.35 -11.55 -32.97
N TYR A 341 -1.69 -12.63 -32.54
CA TYR A 341 -2.26 -13.96 -32.32
C TYR A 341 -2.18 -14.35 -30.84
N VAL A 342 -3.06 -15.25 -30.43
CA VAL A 342 -2.90 -16.03 -29.19
C VAL A 342 -1.92 -17.17 -29.44
N MET A 343 -0.91 -17.30 -28.58
CA MET A 343 0.07 -18.36 -28.64
C MET A 343 0.08 -19.15 -27.34
N LYS A 344 0.23 -20.47 -27.43
CA LYS A 344 0.26 -21.38 -26.29
C LYS A 344 1.60 -22.11 -26.23
N SER A 345 2.12 -22.28 -25.02
CA SER A 345 3.22 -23.20 -24.72
C SER A 345 2.80 -24.16 -23.60
N THR A 346 3.25 -25.40 -23.68
CA THR A 346 3.09 -26.44 -22.64
C THR A 346 4.44 -27.00 -22.19
N ASP A 347 5.53 -26.33 -22.55
CA ASP A 347 6.91 -26.77 -22.30
C ASP A 347 7.79 -25.59 -21.84
N ARG A 348 7.16 -24.67 -21.10
CA ARG A 348 7.78 -23.49 -20.49
C ARG A 348 8.40 -22.55 -21.51
N GLY A 349 7.70 -22.31 -22.61
CA GLY A 349 8.10 -21.41 -23.69
C GLY A 349 9.28 -21.91 -24.53
N THR A 350 9.56 -23.22 -24.49
CA THR A 350 10.58 -23.84 -25.38
C THR A 350 10.04 -23.95 -26.80
N SER A 351 8.76 -24.26 -26.95
CA SER A 351 8.01 -24.19 -28.20
C SER A 351 6.67 -23.49 -28.00
N TRP A 352 6.13 -22.95 -29.09
CA TRP A 352 4.90 -22.19 -29.11
C TRP A 352 4.02 -22.62 -30.28
N GLU A 353 2.75 -22.88 -29.99
CA GLU A 353 1.68 -23.10 -30.94
C GLU A 353 0.90 -21.79 -31.15
N VAL A 354 0.54 -21.47 -32.40
CA VAL A 354 -0.35 -20.34 -32.70
C VAL A 354 -1.78 -20.86 -32.68
N LEU A 355 -2.59 -20.37 -31.73
CA LEU A 355 -3.96 -20.84 -31.48
C LEU A 355 -5.04 -20.03 -32.18
N SER A 356 -4.69 -18.92 -32.83
CA SER A 356 -5.69 -18.05 -33.45
C SER A 356 -5.24 -17.53 -34.80
N ASP A 357 -6.19 -17.07 -35.61
CA ASP A 357 -5.94 -16.08 -36.66
C ASP A 357 -5.63 -14.71 -36.04
N ASP A 358 -5.38 -13.69 -36.87
CA ASP A 358 -5.12 -12.32 -36.39
C ASP A 358 -6.41 -11.75 -35.79
N LEU A 359 -6.44 -11.59 -34.47
CA LEU A 359 -7.64 -11.18 -33.70
C LEU A 359 -7.74 -9.66 -33.54
N THR A 360 -7.16 -8.90 -34.46
CA THR A 360 -7.09 -7.44 -34.45
C THR A 360 -7.72 -6.86 -35.72
N LEU A 361 -7.87 -5.53 -35.82
CA LEU A 361 -8.32 -4.91 -37.08
C LEU A 361 -7.32 -5.11 -38.23
N ASN A 362 -6.06 -5.39 -37.91
CA ASN A 362 -4.96 -5.58 -38.87
C ASN A 362 -4.90 -4.47 -39.95
N ASP A 363 -5.09 -3.22 -39.52
CA ASP A 363 -5.03 -2.07 -40.42
C ASP A 363 -3.57 -1.77 -40.79
N THR A 364 -3.13 -2.33 -41.91
CA THR A 364 -1.76 -2.15 -42.43
C THR A 364 -1.35 -0.69 -42.65
N THR A 365 -2.30 0.26 -42.72
CA THR A 365 -1.98 1.69 -42.83
C THR A 365 -1.40 2.27 -41.53
N LYS A 366 -1.63 1.60 -40.39
CA LYS A 366 -1.14 1.94 -39.05
C LYS A 366 0.08 1.11 -38.63
N GLN A 367 0.68 0.35 -39.55
CA GLN A 367 1.80 -0.56 -39.28
C GLN A 367 3.10 -0.10 -39.97
N GLY A 368 3.24 1.21 -40.20
CA GLY A 368 4.35 1.85 -40.90
C GLY A 368 5.51 2.26 -39.98
N MET A 369 6.20 3.34 -40.34
CA MET A 369 7.18 3.98 -39.46
C MET A 369 6.45 4.65 -38.29
N GLY A 370 6.87 4.39 -37.06
CA GLY A 370 6.29 5.00 -35.87
C GLY A 370 6.72 6.46 -35.63
N GLY A 371 7.62 7.04 -36.46
CA GLY A 371 7.95 8.46 -36.40
C GLY A 371 8.23 9.13 -37.76
N TYR A 372 7.82 10.39 -37.92
CA TYR A 372 8.08 11.24 -39.09
C TYR A 372 7.93 12.75 -38.77
N PRO A 373 8.35 13.70 -39.63
CA PRO A 373 9.20 13.53 -40.81
C PRO A 373 10.71 13.44 -40.49
N ILE A 374 11.14 13.74 -39.26
CA ILE A 374 12.56 13.86 -38.93
C ILE A 374 13.13 12.56 -38.36
N SER A 375 12.65 12.15 -37.18
CA SER A 375 13.12 10.95 -36.49
C SER A 375 12.05 9.85 -36.49
N ASN A 376 12.50 8.60 -36.59
CA ASN A 376 11.65 7.45 -36.37
C ASN A 376 11.52 7.18 -34.86
N GLU A 377 10.36 6.70 -34.40
CA GLU A 377 10.16 6.17 -33.06
C GLU A 377 9.59 4.76 -33.20
N GLN A 378 10.32 3.75 -32.75
CA GLN A 378 9.91 2.36 -32.97
C GLN A 378 10.49 1.43 -31.91
N ILE A 379 9.88 1.48 -30.73
CA ILE A 379 10.24 0.66 -29.57
C ILE A 379 9.10 -0.26 -29.12
N THR A 380 8.11 -0.48 -29.99
CA THR A 380 6.85 -1.23 -29.79
C THR A 380 5.74 -0.51 -29.04
N ALA A 381 5.98 0.68 -28.49
CA ALA A 381 4.90 1.56 -28.03
C ALA A 381 4.02 2.06 -29.18
N GLU A 382 4.59 2.14 -30.39
CA GLU A 382 3.96 2.50 -31.66
C GLU A 382 3.55 1.26 -32.48
N SER A 383 3.82 0.05 -31.97
CA SER A 383 3.26 -1.16 -32.56
C SER A 383 1.77 -1.18 -32.25
N TYR A 384 0.93 -1.21 -33.29
CA TYR A 384 -0.53 -1.15 -33.17
C TYR A 384 -1.20 -2.34 -33.89
N ASN A 385 -2.46 -2.60 -33.60
CA ASN A 385 -3.17 -3.82 -33.98
C ASN A 385 -2.51 -5.06 -33.35
N ASN A 386 -2.42 -5.09 -32.02
CA ASN A 386 -1.91 -6.20 -31.23
C ASN A 386 -2.90 -6.55 -30.10
N LEU A 387 -2.83 -7.78 -29.60
CA LEU A 387 -3.47 -8.16 -28.33
C LEU A 387 -2.79 -7.44 -27.17
N PHE A 388 -3.62 -7.01 -26.21
CA PHE A 388 -3.23 -6.20 -25.05
C PHE A 388 -3.68 -6.83 -23.72
N ASN A 389 -4.67 -7.73 -23.76
CA ASN A 389 -5.13 -8.52 -22.63
C ASN A 389 -5.46 -9.96 -23.06
N ILE A 390 -5.19 -10.92 -22.16
CA ILE A 390 -5.61 -12.32 -22.25
C ILE A 390 -5.96 -12.80 -20.85
N GLU A 391 -7.11 -13.45 -20.70
CA GLU A 391 -7.56 -14.03 -19.44
C GLU A 391 -8.31 -15.33 -19.72
N GLU A 392 -8.05 -16.36 -18.92
CA GLU A 392 -8.78 -17.64 -18.96
C GLU A 392 -9.77 -17.69 -17.79
N SER A 393 -10.97 -18.21 -18.03
CA SER A 393 -11.98 -18.37 -16.98
C SER A 393 -11.43 -19.21 -15.82
N LEU A 394 -11.64 -18.76 -14.59
CA LEU A 394 -11.32 -19.55 -13.39
C LEU A 394 -12.24 -20.77 -13.22
N LEU A 395 -13.39 -20.78 -13.91
CA LEU A 395 -14.45 -21.79 -13.73
C LEU A 395 -14.42 -22.89 -14.80
N VAL A 396 -13.98 -22.57 -16.02
CA VAL A 396 -13.99 -23.50 -17.15
C VAL A 396 -12.71 -23.38 -17.96
N GLU A 397 -11.90 -24.45 -17.93
CA GLU A 397 -10.70 -24.58 -18.76
C GLU A 397 -11.03 -24.40 -20.26
N GLY A 398 -10.17 -23.68 -20.98
CA GLY A 398 -10.32 -23.44 -22.42
C GLY A 398 -11.34 -22.37 -22.80
N VAL A 399 -12.00 -21.72 -21.83
CA VAL A 399 -12.73 -20.47 -22.07
C VAL A 399 -11.76 -19.30 -21.90
N ILE A 400 -11.30 -18.73 -23.02
CA ILE A 400 -10.27 -17.69 -23.04
C ILE A 400 -10.83 -16.44 -23.70
N TRP A 401 -10.63 -15.31 -23.04
CA TRP A 401 -11.00 -13.99 -23.50
C TRP A 401 -9.76 -13.19 -23.87
N VAL A 402 -9.86 -12.39 -24.93
CA VAL A 402 -8.78 -11.48 -25.35
C VAL A 402 -9.31 -10.12 -25.75
N GLY A 403 -8.49 -9.10 -25.48
CA GLY A 403 -8.72 -7.72 -25.88
C GLY A 403 -7.52 -7.16 -26.65
N SER A 404 -7.76 -6.35 -27.69
CA SER A 404 -6.72 -5.71 -28.49
C SER A 404 -6.51 -4.23 -28.16
N ASP A 405 -5.38 -3.67 -28.61
CA ASP A 405 -5.07 -2.24 -28.53
C ASP A 405 -5.86 -1.38 -29.55
N ASP A 406 -6.65 -2.03 -30.41
CA ASP A 406 -7.52 -1.42 -31.42
C ASP A 406 -9.03 -1.67 -31.23
N GLY A 407 -9.41 -2.25 -30.10
CA GLY A 407 -10.79 -2.21 -29.59
C GLY A 407 -11.57 -3.50 -29.81
N LEU A 408 -10.94 -4.56 -30.31
CA LEU A 408 -11.62 -5.85 -30.51
C LEU A 408 -11.57 -6.72 -29.26
N VAL A 409 -12.70 -7.37 -28.99
CA VAL A 409 -12.86 -8.39 -27.95
C VAL A 409 -13.24 -9.71 -28.60
N HIS A 410 -12.53 -10.78 -28.25
CA HIS A 410 -12.83 -12.13 -28.73
C HIS A 410 -12.91 -13.13 -27.57
N VAL A 411 -13.67 -14.19 -27.79
CA VAL A 411 -13.74 -15.34 -26.87
C VAL A 411 -13.64 -16.65 -27.65
N THR A 412 -12.92 -17.60 -27.07
CA THR A 412 -12.98 -19.03 -27.42
C THR A 412 -13.58 -19.80 -26.25
N ARG A 413 -14.26 -20.91 -26.55
CA ARG A 413 -14.87 -21.80 -25.55
C ARG A 413 -14.44 -23.26 -25.71
N ASP A 414 -13.48 -23.50 -26.61
CA ASP A 414 -13.00 -24.82 -27.02
C ASP A 414 -11.46 -24.86 -27.02
N GLY A 415 -10.81 -24.06 -26.17
CA GLY A 415 -9.36 -24.08 -26.00
C GLY A 415 -8.60 -23.45 -27.18
N GLY A 416 -9.26 -22.60 -27.96
CA GLY A 416 -8.67 -21.90 -29.11
C GLY A 416 -8.92 -22.57 -30.46
N GLU A 417 -9.71 -23.66 -30.54
CA GLU A 417 -10.07 -24.25 -31.83
C GLU A 417 -10.92 -23.29 -32.67
N THR A 418 -11.83 -22.54 -32.04
CA THR A 418 -12.62 -21.50 -32.68
C THR A 418 -12.66 -20.21 -31.86
N TRP A 419 -12.64 -19.07 -32.55
CA TRP A 419 -12.68 -17.73 -31.95
C TRP A 419 -13.89 -16.96 -32.47
N THR A 420 -14.62 -16.32 -31.56
CA THR A 420 -15.78 -15.46 -31.89
C THR A 420 -15.45 -14.02 -31.56
N ASN A 421 -15.60 -13.11 -32.53
CA ASN A 421 -15.57 -11.67 -32.27
C ASN A 421 -16.87 -11.26 -31.57
N VAL A 422 -16.74 -10.74 -30.37
CA VAL A 422 -17.85 -10.36 -29.49
C VAL A 422 -17.80 -8.88 -29.14
N THR A 423 -17.14 -8.07 -29.96
CA THR A 423 -16.95 -6.63 -29.70
C THR A 423 -18.31 -5.88 -29.69
N PRO A 424 -18.61 -5.05 -28.68
CA PRO A 424 -19.81 -4.21 -28.71
C PRO A 424 -19.79 -3.26 -29.91
N PRO A 425 -20.91 -3.10 -30.63
CA PRO A 425 -20.94 -2.31 -31.86
C PRO A 425 -20.78 -0.79 -31.64
N ASP A 426 -20.99 -0.31 -30.42
CA ASP A 426 -20.85 1.09 -30.02
C ASP A 426 -19.46 1.45 -29.46
N LEU A 427 -18.57 0.46 -29.28
CA LEU A 427 -17.21 0.70 -28.79
C LEU A 427 -16.37 1.35 -29.91
N PRO A 428 -15.77 2.53 -29.71
CA PRO A 428 -14.83 3.09 -30.66
C PRO A 428 -13.50 2.31 -30.65
N GLU A 429 -12.66 2.57 -31.66
CA GLU A 429 -11.26 2.14 -31.64
C GLU A 429 -10.62 2.61 -30.32
N SER A 430 -10.11 1.66 -29.54
CA SER A 430 -9.72 1.87 -28.16
C SER A 430 -8.77 0.78 -27.70
N ILE A 431 -8.09 0.97 -26.58
CA ILE A 431 -7.33 -0.10 -25.94
C ILE A 431 -8.27 -0.85 -25.01
N VAL A 432 -8.51 -2.14 -25.26
CA VAL A 432 -9.14 -3.03 -24.27
C VAL A 432 -8.09 -3.36 -23.22
N ASN A 433 -8.10 -2.60 -22.12
CA ASN A 433 -7.01 -2.62 -21.15
C ASN A 433 -7.08 -3.86 -20.25
N VAL A 434 -8.29 -4.27 -19.90
CA VAL A 434 -8.61 -5.42 -19.03
C VAL A 434 -9.89 -6.08 -19.52
N VAL A 435 -9.89 -7.41 -19.60
CA VAL A 435 -11.09 -8.25 -19.56
C VAL A 435 -11.10 -8.96 -18.20
N GLU A 436 -12.28 -9.20 -17.63
CA GLU A 436 -12.46 -9.88 -16.35
C GLU A 436 -13.53 -10.97 -16.53
N PRO A 437 -13.14 -12.22 -16.80
CA PRO A 437 -14.05 -13.35 -16.72
C PRO A 437 -14.57 -13.48 -15.27
N SER A 438 -15.87 -13.66 -15.10
CA SER A 438 -16.48 -13.73 -13.77
C SER A 438 -15.99 -14.95 -12.98
N PRO A 439 -15.66 -14.80 -11.68
CA PRO A 439 -15.45 -15.93 -10.77
C PRO A 439 -16.77 -16.62 -10.36
N HIS A 440 -17.94 -16.09 -10.73
CA HIS A 440 -19.26 -16.61 -10.30
C HIS A 440 -20.04 -17.31 -11.42
N ASP A 441 -19.91 -16.83 -12.66
CA ASP A 441 -20.63 -17.40 -13.81
C ASP A 441 -19.69 -17.54 -15.03
N PRO A 442 -19.52 -18.74 -15.61
CA PRO A 442 -18.62 -18.93 -16.75
C PRO A 442 -19.06 -18.19 -18.03
N ALA A 443 -20.31 -17.79 -18.15
CA ALA A 443 -20.82 -17.01 -19.29
C ALA A 443 -20.65 -15.50 -19.09
N ARG A 444 -20.36 -15.05 -17.87
CA ARG A 444 -20.26 -13.64 -17.53
C ARG A 444 -18.83 -13.12 -17.67
N ALA A 445 -18.71 -11.91 -18.21
CA ALA A 445 -17.46 -11.18 -18.23
C ALA A 445 -17.70 -9.68 -18.20
N TYR A 446 -16.68 -8.94 -17.75
CA TYR A 446 -16.62 -7.48 -17.80
C TYR A 446 -15.39 -7.05 -18.57
N PHE A 447 -15.37 -5.84 -19.11
CA PHE A 447 -14.12 -5.27 -19.59
C PHE A 447 -14.09 -3.75 -19.45
N ALA A 448 -12.87 -3.22 -19.39
CA ALA A 448 -12.57 -1.80 -19.41
C ALA A 448 -11.79 -1.44 -20.68
N ALA A 449 -12.22 -0.38 -21.36
CA ALA A 449 -11.56 0.15 -22.55
C ALA A 449 -11.28 1.66 -22.44
N THR A 450 -10.23 2.13 -23.12
CA THR A 450 -9.88 3.54 -23.14
C THR A 450 -9.43 4.03 -24.53
N ALA A 451 -9.92 5.21 -24.92
CA ALA A 451 -9.60 5.87 -26.17
C ALA A 451 -8.83 7.20 -25.94
N TYR A 452 -8.19 7.38 -24.77
CA TYR A 452 -7.50 8.63 -24.41
C TYR A 452 -6.40 9.02 -25.41
N LYS A 453 -5.71 8.03 -26.01
CA LYS A 453 -4.71 8.25 -27.07
C LYS A 453 -5.29 8.74 -28.39
N LEU A 454 -6.62 8.73 -28.54
CA LEU A 454 -7.38 9.29 -29.64
C LEU A 454 -8.17 10.54 -29.23
N ASN A 455 -7.81 11.14 -28.08
CA ASN A 455 -8.44 12.34 -27.52
C ASN A 455 -9.93 12.13 -27.13
N ASP A 456 -10.27 10.93 -26.68
CA ASP A 456 -11.56 10.60 -26.05
C ASP A 456 -11.32 10.15 -24.60
N PHE A 457 -11.87 10.91 -23.64
CA PHE A 457 -11.73 10.68 -22.20
C PHE A 457 -12.97 10.01 -21.58
N THR A 458 -13.92 9.57 -22.40
CA THR A 458 -15.14 8.91 -21.96
C THR A 458 -14.82 7.58 -21.30
N PRO A 459 -15.46 7.22 -20.17
CA PRO A 459 -15.36 5.88 -19.61
C PRO A 459 -16.09 4.84 -20.47
N TYR A 460 -15.45 3.68 -20.64
CA TYR A 460 -16.02 2.51 -21.29
C TYR A 460 -15.84 1.28 -20.39
N LEU A 461 -16.93 0.91 -19.71
CA LEU A 461 -17.06 -0.32 -18.94
C LEU A 461 -18.27 -1.08 -19.49
N TYR A 462 -18.10 -2.37 -19.73
CA TYR A 462 -19.15 -3.23 -20.28
C TYR A 462 -19.28 -4.53 -19.50
N LYS A 463 -20.51 -5.05 -19.45
CA LYS A 463 -20.87 -6.36 -18.87
C LYS A 463 -21.57 -7.23 -19.91
N THR A 464 -21.27 -8.53 -19.92
CA THR A 464 -22.02 -9.57 -20.63
C THR A 464 -22.35 -10.71 -19.68
N ASP A 465 -23.46 -11.41 -19.93
CA ASP A 465 -23.88 -12.63 -19.21
C ASP A 465 -24.05 -13.83 -20.17
N ASP A 466 -23.60 -13.71 -21.43
CA ASP A 466 -23.90 -14.68 -22.50
C ASP A 466 -22.70 -14.96 -23.43
N TYR A 467 -21.49 -14.97 -22.86
CA TYR A 467 -20.23 -15.11 -23.61
C TYR A 467 -20.05 -14.02 -24.67
N GLY A 468 -20.53 -12.80 -24.40
CA GLY A 468 -20.34 -11.63 -25.27
C GLY A 468 -21.29 -11.57 -26.46
N ALA A 469 -22.34 -12.39 -26.51
CA ALA A 469 -23.36 -12.28 -27.55
C ALA A 469 -24.16 -10.96 -27.42
N SER A 470 -24.28 -10.43 -26.20
CA SER A 470 -24.80 -9.10 -25.91
C SER A 470 -24.02 -8.41 -24.79
N TRP A 471 -24.04 -7.07 -24.81
CA TRP A 471 -23.31 -6.23 -23.86
C TRP A 471 -24.17 -5.09 -23.32
N THR A 472 -23.97 -4.78 -22.05
CA THR A 472 -24.54 -3.61 -21.37
C THR A 472 -23.41 -2.68 -20.96
N LYS A 473 -23.48 -1.40 -21.36
CA LYS A 473 -22.54 -0.37 -20.89
C LYS A 473 -22.89 0.02 -19.45
N ILE A 474 -21.94 -0.07 -18.54
CA ILE A 474 -22.13 0.08 -17.08
C ILE A 474 -21.26 1.22 -16.53
N VAL A 475 -21.61 2.47 -16.85
CA VAL A 475 -20.80 3.67 -16.50
C VAL A 475 -21.57 4.71 -15.68
N GLU A 476 -22.81 4.42 -15.29
CA GLU A 476 -23.62 5.36 -14.52
C GLU A 476 -22.95 5.67 -13.18
N GLY A 477 -22.84 6.95 -12.82
CA GLY A 477 -22.11 7.40 -11.62
C GLY A 477 -20.62 7.74 -11.84
N ILE A 478 -20.01 7.32 -12.96
CA ILE A 478 -18.63 7.70 -13.31
C ILE A 478 -18.63 9.01 -14.12
N PRO A 479 -17.81 10.03 -13.77
CA PRO A 479 -17.67 11.25 -14.54
C PRO A 479 -17.23 11.02 -15.99
N VAL A 480 -17.82 11.75 -16.95
CA VAL A 480 -17.55 11.57 -18.39
C VAL A 480 -16.12 11.91 -18.82
N ASN A 481 -15.36 12.61 -17.99
CA ASN A 481 -14.00 13.07 -18.27
C ASN A 481 -12.92 12.25 -17.55
N THR A 482 -13.27 11.12 -16.92
CA THR A 482 -12.31 10.17 -16.37
C THR A 482 -12.51 8.81 -17.03
N PHE A 483 -11.54 8.40 -17.85
CA PHE A 483 -11.64 7.13 -18.55
C PHE A 483 -11.29 5.98 -17.59
N ALA A 484 -11.97 4.85 -17.79
CA ALA A 484 -11.70 3.64 -17.02
C ALA A 484 -10.48 2.89 -17.56
N ARG A 485 -9.70 2.30 -16.65
CA ARG A 485 -8.50 1.51 -16.94
C ARG A 485 -8.68 0.07 -16.51
N SER A 486 -9.34 -0.19 -15.39
CA SER A 486 -9.53 -1.55 -14.86
C SER A 486 -10.93 -1.74 -14.31
N ILE A 487 -11.38 -2.99 -14.30
CA ILE A 487 -12.58 -3.45 -13.62
C ILE A 487 -12.31 -4.85 -13.07
N ARG A 488 -12.76 -5.12 -11.83
CA ARG A 488 -12.66 -6.44 -11.19
C ARG A 488 -13.98 -6.78 -10.50
N GLU A 489 -14.40 -8.03 -10.61
CA GLU A 489 -15.50 -8.57 -9.84
C GLU A 489 -14.96 -9.22 -8.56
N ASP A 490 -15.61 -8.94 -7.43
CA ASP A 490 -15.21 -9.52 -6.16
C ASP A 490 -15.50 -11.03 -6.13
N PRO A 491 -14.51 -11.90 -5.85
CA PRO A 491 -14.69 -13.35 -5.84
C PRO A 491 -15.51 -13.87 -4.65
N ASP A 492 -15.67 -13.08 -3.59
CA ASP A 492 -16.41 -13.45 -2.38
C ASP A 492 -17.84 -12.87 -2.37
N ARG A 493 -18.15 -11.89 -3.24
CA ARG A 493 -19.49 -11.31 -3.40
C ARG A 493 -19.85 -11.04 -4.87
N GLU A 494 -20.76 -11.84 -5.41
CA GLU A 494 -21.35 -11.60 -6.74
C GLU A 494 -21.98 -10.20 -6.84
N GLY A 495 -21.72 -9.49 -7.94
CA GLY A 495 -22.24 -8.14 -8.19
C GLY A 495 -21.52 -6.99 -7.45
N LEU A 496 -20.52 -7.28 -6.61
CA LEU A 496 -19.62 -6.26 -6.08
C LEU A 496 -18.46 -6.04 -7.06
N LEU A 497 -18.35 -4.83 -7.61
CA LEU A 497 -17.35 -4.48 -8.61
C LEU A 497 -16.48 -3.31 -8.15
N TYR A 498 -15.20 -3.34 -8.54
CA TYR A 498 -14.25 -2.26 -8.35
C TYR A 498 -13.74 -1.76 -9.71
N ALA A 499 -13.66 -0.45 -9.90
CA ALA A 499 -13.13 0.17 -11.11
C ALA A 499 -12.00 1.15 -10.80
N GLY A 500 -10.91 1.04 -11.55
CA GLY A 500 -9.80 1.99 -11.55
C GLY A 500 -9.90 2.94 -12.75
N THR A 501 -9.75 4.24 -12.51
CA THR A 501 -9.85 5.29 -13.54
C THR A 501 -8.60 6.16 -13.57
N GLU A 502 -8.55 7.12 -14.49
CA GLU A 502 -7.46 8.10 -14.57
C GLU A 502 -7.34 8.98 -13.33
N THR A 503 -8.44 9.19 -12.60
CA THR A 503 -8.53 10.16 -11.50
C THR A 503 -8.99 9.50 -10.19
N GLY A 504 -8.85 8.19 -10.04
CA GLY A 504 -9.21 7.51 -8.79
C GLY A 504 -10.04 6.24 -8.95
N MET A 505 -10.62 5.80 -7.83
CA MET A 505 -11.33 4.51 -7.71
C MET A 505 -12.85 4.67 -7.55
N PHE A 506 -13.58 3.69 -8.06
CA PHE A 506 -15.04 3.59 -7.93
C PHE A 506 -15.45 2.18 -7.51
N ILE A 507 -16.59 2.08 -6.82
CA ILE A 507 -17.19 0.83 -6.36
C ILE A 507 -18.66 0.75 -6.78
N SER A 508 -19.13 -0.44 -7.09
CA SER A 508 -20.53 -0.72 -7.41
C SER A 508 -20.99 -1.94 -6.61
N PHE A 509 -22.14 -1.82 -5.93
CA PHE A 509 -22.75 -2.91 -5.15
C PHE A 509 -23.89 -3.63 -5.89
N ASP A 510 -24.22 -3.17 -7.10
CA ASP A 510 -25.36 -3.62 -7.91
C ASP A 510 -24.93 -3.99 -9.34
N ASP A 511 -23.75 -4.63 -9.47
CA ASP A 511 -23.32 -5.27 -10.71
C ASP A 511 -23.10 -4.29 -11.88
N GLY A 512 -22.60 -3.09 -11.56
CA GLY A 512 -22.32 -2.01 -12.51
C GLY A 512 -23.53 -1.13 -12.80
N GLY A 513 -24.64 -1.32 -12.08
CA GLY A 513 -25.84 -0.49 -12.19
C GLY A 513 -25.58 0.97 -11.84
N ILE A 514 -24.91 1.22 -10.71
CA ILE A 514 -24.41 2.55 -10.32
C ILE A 514 -23.06 2.48 -9.60
N TRP A 515 -22.15 3.34 -10.04
CA TRP A 515 -20.83 3.51 -9.44
C TRP A 515 -20.81 4.66 -8.43
N GLN A 516 -20.10 4.45 -7.34
CA GLN A 516 -19.85 5.44 -6.29
C GLN A 516 -18.34 5.69 -6.17
N GLU A 517 -17.95 6.93 -5.87
CA GLU A 517 -16.55 7.26 -5.60
C GLU A 517 -16.03 6.44 -4.41
N PHE A 518 -14.84 5.85 -4.55
CA PHE A 518 -14.24 4.97 -3.55
C PHE A 518 -12.76 5.30 -3.33
N GLN A 519 -12.49 6.56 -2.97
CA GLN A 519 -11.12 7.08 -2.89
C GLN A 519 -10.47 6.92 -1.49
N LEU A 520 -11.24 7.05 -0.41
CA LEU A 520 -10.73 7.00 0.98
C LEU A 520 -9.49 7.90 1.19
N ASP A 521 -8.37 7.35 1.64
CA ASP A 521 -7.08 8.04 1.83
C ASP A 521 -6.06 7.77 0.70
N LEU A 522 -6.47 7.08 -0.36
CA LEU A 522 -5.68 6.89 -1.57
C LEU A 522 -5.49 8.25 -2.25
N PRO A 523 -4.28 8.62 -2.69
CA PRO A 523 -4.08 9.86 -3.47
C PRO A 523 -4.80 9.82 -4.82
N GLU A 524 -5.25 10.97 -5.32
CA GLU A 524 -5.82 11.10 -6.67
C GLU A 524 -4.71 10.90 -7.73
N VAL A 525 -4.60 9.67 -8.23
CA VAL A 525 -3.63 9.26 -9.26
C VAL A 525 -4.26 8.20 -10.18
N PRO A 526 -3.69 7.96 -11.38
CA PRO A 526 -4.19 6.90 -12.24
C PRO A 526 -4.11 5.54 -11.56
N ILE A 527 -5.22 4.82 -11.60
CA ILE A 527 -5.35 3.45 -11.08
C ILE A 527 -5.24 2.51 -12.27
N THR A 528 -4.11 1.83 -12.36
CA THR A 528 -3.74 1.08 -13.58
C THR A 528 -4.27 -0.35 -13.56
N ASP A 529 -4.38 -0.95 -12.38
CA ASP A 529 -4.88 -2.30 -12.19
C ASP A 529 -5.32 -2.56 -10.74
N LEU A 530 -6.15 -3.59 -10.55
CA LEU A 530 -6.74 -3.99 -9.27
C LEU A 530 -6.70 -5.51 -9.15
N ARG A 531 -6.55 -6.04 -7.93
CA ARG A 531 -6.76 -7.47 -7.62
C ARG A 531 -7.35 -7.67 -6.24
N VAL A 532 -8.30 -8.59 -6.11
CA VAL A 532 -8.79 -9.05 -4.81
C VAL A 532 -8.01 -10.29 -4.41
N ARG A 533 -7.44 -10.30 -3.20
CA ARG A 533 -6.73 -11.46 -2.66
C ARG A 533 -6.99 -11.57 -1.17
N GLN A 534 -7.47 -12.73 -0.72
CA GLN A 534 -7.74 -13.01 0.69
C GLN A 534 -8.59 -11.89 1.35
N LYS A 535 -9.66 -11.43 0.69
CA LYS A 535 -10.48 -10.28 1.13
C LYS A 535 -9.71 -8.96 1.32
N ASP A 536 -8.58 -8.77 0.66
CA ASP A 536 -7.91 -7.47 0.54
C ASP A 536 -8.04 -6.97 -0.90
N LEU A 537 -8.13 -5.64 -1.09
CA LEU A 537 -8.08 -5.02 -2.41
C LEU A 537 -6.70 -4.42 -2.66
N VAL A 538 -5.95 -5.07 -3.56
CA VAL A 538 -4.66 -4.61 -4.04
C VAL A 538 -4.85 -3.61 -5.18
N VAL A 539 -4.19 -2.47 -5.09
CA VAL A 539 -4.32 -1.35 -6.02
C VAL A 539 -2.95 -0.99 -6.61
N ALA A 540 -2.83 -1.07 -7.93
CA ALA A 540 -1.68 -0.55 -8.66
C ALA A 540 -1.93 0.89 -9.08
N THR A 541 -1.00 1.78 -8.72
CA THR A 541 -1.08 3.20 -9.06
C THR A 541 0.07 3.63 -9.97
N GLN A 542 -0.17 4.66 -10.77
CA GLN A 542 0.88 5.32 -11.53
C GLN A 542 1.42 6.54 -10.76
N GLY A 543 2.41 6.32 -9.89
CA GLY A 543 3.15 7.38 -9.19
C GLY A 543 3.02 7.36 -7.66
N ARG A 544 2.30 6.39 -7.09
CA ARG A 544 2.13 6.19 -5.63
C ARG A 544 2.29 4.74 -5.20
N SER A 545 3.02 3.93 -5.97
CA SER A 545 3.32 2.53 -5.66
C SER A 545 2.08 1.61 -5.60
N LEU A 546 2.20 0.50 -4.88
CA LEU A 546 1.12 -0.45 -4.58
C LEU A 546 0.45 -0.08 -3.26
N TRP A 547 -0.87 -0.17 -3.21
CA TRP A 547 -1.69 0.00 -2.01
C TRP A 547 -2.50 -1.27 -1.74
N ILE A 548 -2.83 -1.50 -0.47
CA ILE A 548 -3.71 -2.59 -0.05
C ILE A 548 -4.76 -1.97 0.86
N LEU A 549 -6.03 -2.06 0.47
CA LEU A 549 -7.11 -1.89 1.42
C LEU A 549 -7.30 -3.23 2.13
N ASP A 550 -6.82 -3.29 3.37
CA ASP A 550 -6.97 -4.46 4.22
C ASP A 550 -8.45 -4.66 4.60
N ASP A 551 -8.94 -5.89 4.45
CA ASP A 551 -10.23 -6.34 4.94
C ASP A 551 -11.49 -5.71 4.29
N LEU A 552 -11.90 -6.31 3.17
CA LEU A 552 -13.14 -6.05 2.43
C LEU A 552 -14.38 -6.66 3.10
N THR A 553 -14.23 -7.43 4.19
CA THR A 553 -15.33 -8.16 4.82
C THR A 553 -16.54 -7.27 5.18
N PRO A 554 -16.38 -5.99 5.61
CA PRO A 554 -17.52 -5.09 5.78
C PRO A 554 -18.25 -4.81 4.47
N LEU A 555 -17.52 -4.57 3.37
CA LEU A 555 -18.10 -4.28 2.06
C LEU A 555 -18.85 -5.49 1.49
N HIS A 556 -18.44 -6.73 1.82
CA HIS A 556 -19.17 -7.94 1.46
C HIS A 556 -20.56 -8.04 2.12
N GLN A 557 -20.78 -7.32 3.21
CA GLN A 557 -21.99 -7.41 4.02
C GLN A 557 -22.95 -6.23 3.86
N ILE A 558 -22.55 -5.16 3.15
CA ILE A 558 -23.43 -4.00 2.95
C ILE A 558 -24.62 -4.39 2.08
N THR A 559 -25.83 -4.31 2.65
CA THR A 559 -27.11 -4.46 1.97
C THR A 559 -28.04 -3.30 2.36
N PRO A 560 -29.15 -3.06 1.63
CA PRO A 560 -30.14 -2.05 2.02
C PRO A 560 -30.68 -2.23 3.45
N GLU A 561 -30.77 -3.46 3.94
CA GLU A 561 -31.18 -3.76 5.31
C GLU A 561 -30.12 -3.32 6.34
N VAL A 562 -28.84 -3.54 6.05
CA VAL A 562 -27.73 -3.09 6.90
C VAL A 562 -27.66 -1.57 6.92
N GLU A 563 -27.79 -0.90 5.77
CA GLU A 563 -27.80 0.57 5.68
C GLU A 563 -28.97 1.20 6.45
N ALA A 564 -30.12 0.53 6.52
CA ALA A 564 -31.30 1.00 7.24
C ALA A 564 -31.29 0.65 8.74
N SER A 565 -30.29 -0.08 9.23
CA SER A 565 -30.24 -0.54 10.62
C SER A 565 -29.80 0.57 11.59
N ASP A 566 -30.46 0.67 12.75
CA ASP A 566 -30.05 1.59 13.82
C ASP A 566 -28.67 1.22 14.39
N TYR A 567 -28.41 -0.08 14.52
CA TYR A 567 -27.15 -0.65 14.97
C TYR A 567 -26.84 -1.90 14.16
N TYR A 568 -25.58 -2.08 13.77
CA TYR A 568 -25.15 -3.30 13.08
C TYR A 568 -23.71 -3.66 13.44
N LEU A 569 -23.48 -4.93 13.75
CA LEU A 569 -22.15 -5.52 13.94
C LEU A 569 -21.82 -6.39 12.73
N TYR A 570 -20.79 -6.00 11.97
CA TYR A 570 -20.31 -6.79 10.85
C TYR A 570 -19.64 -8.08 11.33
N ASP A 571 -19.86 -9.17 10.61
CA ASP A 571 -19.07 -10.39 10.73
C ASP A 571 -17.59 -10.05 10.51
N PRO A 572 -16.70 -10.29 11.49
CA PRO A 572 -15.31 -9.90 11.36
C PRO A 572 -14.51 -10.96 10.59
N ARG A 573 -13.39 -10.54 9.99
CA ARG A 573 -12.43 -11.50 9.41
C ARG A 573 -11.70 -12.26 10.51
N ASP A 574 -11.59 -13.57 10.33
CA ASP A 574 -10.78 -14.45 11.17
C ASP A 574 -9.34 -13.92 11.33
N PRO A 575 -8.88 -13.61 12.55
CA PRO A 575 -7.51 -13.19 12.79
C PRO A 575 -6.58 -14.41 12.90
N TYR A 576 -5.28 -14.17 12.71
CA TYR A 576 -4.26 -15.20 12.91
C TYR A 576 -3.57 -15.04 14.26
N ARG A 577 -3.29 -16.16 14.93
CA ARG A 577 -2.32 -16.25 16.01
C ARG A 577 -0.92 -16.18 15.41
N GLU A 578 -0.38 -14.96 15.32
CA GLU A 578 0.94 -14.71 14.73
C GLU A 578 2.06 -15.48 15.46
N ILE A 579 3.07 -15.89 14.69
CA ILE A 579 4.33 -16.44 15.21
C ILE A 579 5.09 -15.43 16.07
N ALA A 580 5.75 -15.94 17.11
CA ALA A 580 6.61 -15.17 18.00
C ALA A 580 7.69 -14.40 17.23
N ARG A 581 7.86 -13.12 17.56
CA ARG A 581 8.84 -12.24 16.93
C ARG A 581 10.19 -12.31 17.64
N GLY A 582 11.27 -12.52 16.88
CA GLY A 582 12.63 -12.24 17.33
C GLY A 582 12.96 -10.74 17.25
N TYR A 583 14.22 -10.36 17.48
CA TYR A 583 14.67 -9.00 17.17
C TYR A 583 14.63 -8.78 15.65
N TYR A 584 13.79 -7.86 15.18
CA TYR A 584 13.72 -7.44 13.77
C TYR A 584 14.23 -6.01 13.58
N ALA A 585 14.63 -5.70 12.35
CA ALA A 585 15.04 -4.35 11.95
C ALA A 585 13.90 -3.33 12.12
N GLU A 586 14.25 -2.05 12.25
CA GLU A 586 13.28 -0.95 12.23
C GLU A 586 12.43 -1.00 10.95
N GLY A 587 11.14 -0.70 11.09
CA GLY A 587 10.18 -0.72 9.97
C GLY A 587 10.53 0.28 8.88
N GLY A 588 10.07 0.00 7.65
CA GLY A 588 10.12 0.98 6.56
C GLY A 588 8.86 1.85 6.49
N PRO A 589 8.74 2.71 5.46
CA PRO A 589 7.62 3.63 5.32
C PRO A 589 6.28 2.97 4.96
N GLY A 590 6.27 1.69 4.55
CA GLY A 590 5.02 0.95 4.33
C GLY A 590 4.45 0.41 5.64
N GLU A 591 3.12 0.40 5.75
CA GLU A 591 2.41 -0.06 6.94
C GLU A 591 2.08 -1.56 6.85
N ASN A 592 2.08 -2.24 7.99
CA ASN A 592 1.50 -3.57 8.09
C ASN A 592 0.00 -3.44 8.37
N PRO A 593 -0.82 -4.45 8.00
CA PRO A 593 -2.22 -4.49 8.41
C PRO A 593 -2.34 -4.40 9.94
N PRO A 594 -3.42 -3.77 10.45
CA PRO A 594 -3.66 -3.69 11.88
C PRO A 594 -3.66 -5.07 12.55
N PRO A 595 -2.96 -5.25 13.70
CA PRO A 595 -2.85 -6.56 14.33
C PRO A 595 -4.14 -6.95 15.07
N GLY A 596 -4.33 -8.26 15.23
CA GLY A 596 -5.46 -8.83 15.95
C GLY A 596 -6.78 -8.80 15.18
N LEU A 597 -7.90 -8.95 15.91
CA LEU A 597 -9.24 -8.95 15.34
C LEU A 597 -9.67 -7.53 15.03
N GLN A 598 -10.03 -7.26 13.77
CA GLN A 598 -10.68 -6.02 13.36
C GLN A 598 -12.20 -6.22 13.40
N VAL A 599 -12.88 -5.40 14.18
CA VAL A 599 -14.33 -5.44 14.34
C VAL A 599 -14.91 -4.14 13.81
N HIS A 600 -15.86 -4.25 12.90
CA HIS A 600 -16.54 -3.11 12.31
C HIS A 600 -17.98 -3.07 12.80
N TYR A 601 -18.48 -1.88 13.12
CA TYR A 601 -19.88 -1.68 13.53
C TYR A 601 -20.43 -0.35 13.01
N VAL A 602 -21.75 -0.26 12.87
CA VAL A 602 -22.47 0.95 12.45
C VAL A 602 -23.40 1.41 13.55
N LEU A 603 -23.42 2.71 13.78
CA LEU A 603 -24.44 3.41 14.55
C LEU A 603 -25.23 4.31 13.60
N GLY A 604 -26.42 3.88 13.18
CA GLY A 604 -27.32 4.65 12.31
C GLY A 604 -28.09 5.75 13.06
N SER A 605 -28.23 5.61 14.37
CA SER A 605 -28.95 6.54 15.25
C SER A 605 -28.06 7.05 16.40
N PRO A 606 -28.22 8.30 16.84
CA PRO A 606 -27.42 8.87 17.93
C PRO A 606 -27.71 8.15 19.25
N LEU A 607 -26.67 7.94 20.06
CA LEU A 607 -26.78 7.41 21.41
C LEU A 607 -26.86 8.55 22.44
N ASP A 608 -27.76 8.43 23.42
CA ASP A 608 -27.78 9.33 24.57
C ASP A 608 -26.49 9.20 25.40
N ALA A 609 -26.03 10.29 26.03
CA ALA A 609 -24.76 10.32 26.75
C ALA A 609 -24.62 9.23 27.83
N GLU A 610 -25.74 8.83 28.45
CA GLU A 610 -25.81 7.83 29.51
C GLU A 610 -26.01 6.39 28.98
N THR A 611 -26.31 6.20 27.69
CA THR A 611 -26.51 4.86 27.14
C THR A 611 -25.19 4.11 27.08
N GLU A 612 -25.07 3.06 27.89
CA GLU A 612 -23.94 2.15 27.90
C GLU A 612 -23.85 1.39 26.57
N MET A 613 -22.65 1.26 26.03
CA MET A 613 -22.35 0.36 24.92
C MET A 613 -21.12 -0.46 25.26
N ALA A 614 -21.15 -1.74 24.90
CA ALA A 614 -20.07 -2.67 25.16
C ALA A 614 -19.74 -3.50 23.92
N MET A 615 -18.44 -3.79 23.77
CA MET A 615 -17.91 -4.77 22.84
C MET A 615 -17.28 -5.88 23.64
N GLU A 616 -17.89 -7.07 23.61
CA GLU A 616 -17.51 -8.23 24.43
C GLU A 616 -16.96 -9.33 23.53
N ILE A 617 -15.82 -9.92 23.91
CA ILE A 617 -15.26 -11.12 23.28
C ILE A 617 -15.51 -12.30 24.21
N LEU A 618 -16.10 -13.36 23.67
CA LEU A 618 -16.38 -14.58 24.40
C LEU A 618 -15.63 -15.76 23.81
N ASP A 619 -15.16 -16.65 24.67
CA ASP A 619 -14.56 -17.93 24.24
C ASP A 619 -15.64 -18.94 23.81
N GLY A 620 -15.21 -20.09 23.27
CA GLY A 620 -16.10 -21.17 22.85
C GLY A 620 -16.98 -21.78 23.96
N THR A 621 -16.80 -21.39 25.23
CA THR A 621 -17.69 -21.78 26.34
C THR A 621 -18.76 -20.72 26.64
N GLY A 622 -18.70 -19.56 25.98
CA GLY A 622 -19.58 -18.41 26.23
C GLY A 622 -19.12 -17.54 27.39
N ARG A 623 -17.88 -17.71 27.88
CA ARG A 623 -17.30 -16.87 28.93
C ARG A 623 -16.69 -15.63 28.29
N VAL A 624 -16.99 -14.45 28.83
CA VAL A 624 -16.38 -13.18 28.41
C VAL A 624 -14.89 -13.21 28.81
N VAL A 625 -14.01 -13.20 27.80
CA VAL A 625 -12.55 -13.19 27.98
C VAL A 625 -11.98 -11.78 27.85
N PHE A 626 -12.71 -10.88 27.20
CA PHE A 626 -12.37 -9.48 27.09
C PHE A 626 -13.64 -8.64 26.88
N ALA A 627 -13.69 -7.43 27.44
CA ALA A 627 -14.76 -6.48 27.16
C ALA A 627 -14.25 -5.04 27.21
N GLU A 628 -14.82 -4.19 26.36
CA GLU A 628 -14.59 -2.75 26.33
C GLU A 628 -15.94 -2.03 26.47
N TYR A 629 -16.03 -1.05 27.36
CA TYR A 629 -17.26 -0.31 27.68
C TYR A 629 -17.09 1.19 27.44
N THR A 630 -18.14 1.88 27.00
CA THR A 630 -18.10 3.33 26.73
C THR A 630 -17.85 4.20 27.96
N HIS A 631 -18.16 3.71 29.16
CA HIS A 631 -18.00 4.45 30.43
C HIS A 631 -16.83 3.95 31.27
N ASP A 632 -15.95 3.14 30.68
CA ASP A 632 -14.87 2.50 31.42
C ASP A 632 -13.87 3.55 31.93
N TYR A 633 -13.71 3.62 33.27
CA TYR A 633 -12.72 4.49 33.89
C TYR A 633 -11.31 4.05 33.47
N ARG A 634 -10.52 4.96 32.89
CA ARG A 634 -9.13 4.68 32.52
C ARG A 634 -8.20 5.10 33.65
N PRO A 635 -7.65 4.14 34.42
CA PRO A 635 -6.82 4.47 35.55
C PRO A 635 -5.46 5.01 35.09
N ASP A 636 -4.85 5.89 35.89
CA ASP A 636 -3.59 6.57 35.54
C ASP A 636 -2.39 5.64 35.35
N CYS A 637 -2.48 4.39 35.81
CA CYS A 637 -1.44 3.38 35.61
C CYS A 637 -1.43 2.72 34.23
N GLU A 638 -2.46 2.95 33.40
CA GLU A 638 -2.45 2.50 32.01
C GLU A 638 -1.54 3.41 31.18
N ALA A 639 -0.45 2.86 30.65
CA ALA A 639 0.54 3.63 29.90
C ALA A 639 0.07 3.92 28.47
N SER A 640 0.74 4.88 27.84
CA SER A 640 0.50 5.29 26.45
C SER A 640 1.05 4.26 25.45
N PRO A 641 0.38 4.03 24.31
CA PRO A 641 -0.94 4.57 23.95
C PRO A 641 -2.07 3.87 24.74
N ARG A 642 -2.93 4.67 25.36
CA ARG A 642 -4.16 4.16 25.97
C ARG A 642 -5.04 3.57 24.88
N ARG A 643 -5.76 2.50 25.20
CA ARG A 643 -6.68 1.88 24.23
C ARG A 643 -7.79 2.86 23.85
N LYS A 644 -8.08 2.97 22.55
CA LYS A 644 -9.20 3.78 22.05
C LYS A 644 -10.51 3.21 22.61
N GLN A 645 -11.34 4.08 23.18
CA GLN A 645 -12.70 3.73 23.57
C GLN A 645 -13.55 3.49 22.32
N LEU A 646 -14.67 2.78 22.50
CA LEU A 646 -15.67 2.65 21.45
C LEU A 646 -16.22 4.03 21.06
N GLU A 647 -16.27 4.29 19.76
CA GLU A 647 -16.84 5.51 19.21
C GLU A 647 -18.37 5.44 19.27
N ARG A 648 -19.00 6.57 19.59
CA ARG A 648 -20.44 6.69 19.86
C ARG A 648 -21.17 7.60 18.87
N THR A 649 -20.43 8.17 17.93
CA THR A 649 -20.98 9.07 16.91
C THR A 649 -21.75 8.28 15.88
N VAL A 650 -22.71 8.91 15.20
CA VAL A 650 -23.40 8.27 14.07
C VAL A 650 -22.39 8.02 12.95
N GLY A 651 -22.40 6.81 12.39
CA GLY A 651 -21.49 6.40 11.32
C GLY A 651 -20.96 4.97 11.48
N ALA A 652 -20.06 4.60 10.56
CA ALA A 652 -19.33 3.35 10.60
C ALA A 652 -18.02 3.51 11.39
N HIS A 653 -17.71 2.53 12.23
CA HIS A 653 -16.59 2.54 13.17
C HIS A 653 -15.78 1.26 13.09
N ARG A 654 -14.48 1.37 13.37
CA ARG A 654 -13.57 0.24 13.53
C ARG A 654 -13.04 0.19 14.96
N TRP A 655 -13.16 -0.97 15.59
CA TRP A 655 -12.57 -1.29 16.87
C TRP A 655 -11.68 -2.52 16.73
N SER A 656 -10.54 -2.56 17.44
CA SER A 656 -9.56 -3.63 17.29
C SER A 656 -9.31 -4.32 18.63
N TRP A 657 -9.42 -5.65 18.63
CA TRP A 657 -8.98 -6.47 19.75
C TRP A 657 -7.62 -7.10 19.43
N ASN A 658 -6.60 -6.74 20.21
CA ASN A 658 -5.23 -7.24 20.06
C ASN A 658 -5.04 -8.71 20.51
N LEU A 659 -6.12 -9.48 20.55
CA LEU A 659 -6.19 -10.88 20.99
C LEU A 659 -5.75 -11.09 22.44
N GLN A 660 -5.72 -10.05 23.28
CA GLN A 660 -5.37 -10.19 24.69
C GLN A 660 -6.61 -10.52 25.53
N VAL A 661 -6.54 -11.64 26.24
CA VAL A 661 -7.47 -12.09 27.27
C VAL A 661 -7.14 -11.41 28.60
N GLY A 662 -8.17 -11.01 29.34
CA GLY A 662 -8.04 -10.48 30.68
C GLY A 662 -7.39 -9.10 30.78
N ARG A 663 -7.57 -8.47 31.95
CA ARG A 663 -6.98 -7.17 32.29
C ARG A 663 -6.61 -7.17 33.76
N PHE A 664 -5.33 -7.00 34.06
CA PHE A 664 -4.88 -6.83 35.42
C PHE A 664 -5.45 -5.56 36.05
N ALA A 665 -5.82 -5.66 37.33
CA ALA A 665 -6.21 -4.51 38.12
C ALA A 665 -5.09 -3.46 38.16
N CYS A 666 -5.50 -2.19 38.20
CA CYS A 666 -4.56 -1.09 38.33
C CYS A 666 -4.05 -0.96 39.77
N LEU A 667 -2.75 -1.18 39.96
CA LEU A 667 -2.07 -0.92 41.22
C LEU A 667 -1.17 0.32 41.05
N PRO A 668 -1.54 1.49 41.63
CA PRO A 668 -0.80 2.75 41.47
C PRO A 668 0.69 2.64 41.81
N GLU A 669 1.05 1.77 42.74
CA GLU A 669 2.43 1.52 43.17
C GLU A 669 3.33 0.93 42.07
N LEU A 670 2.73 0.38 41.00
CA LEU A 670 3.40 -0.32 39.89
C LEU A 670 3.30 0.43 38.53
N THR A 671 2.73 1.65 38.54
CA THR A 671 2.42 2.52 37.39
C THR A 671 3.52 2.68 36.33
N ARG A 672 4.81 2.73 36.69
CA ARG A 672 5.91 3.04 35.73
C ARG A 672 6.62 1.83 35.13
N THR A 673 6.33 0.62 35.62
CA THR A 673 6.97 -0.62 35.19
C THR A 673 5.99 -1.66 34.67
N GLN A 674 4.68 -1.37 34.74
CA GLN A 674 3.58 -2.25 34.30
C GLN A 674 2.62 -1.57 33.32
N GLY A 675 3.14 -0.76 32.39
CA GLY A 675 2.31 0.09 31.53
C GLY A 675 1.26 -0.64 30.68
N ASN A 676 1.45 -1.94 30.42
CA ASN A 676 0.46 -2.78 29.75
C ASN A 676 -0.30 -3.63 30.79
N LEU A 677 -1.62 -3.43 30.88
CA LEU A 677 -2.51 -4.19 31.78
C LEU A 677 -3.10 -5.45 31.12
N SER A 678 -2.80 -5.71 29.85
CA SER A 678 -3.20 -6.96 29.17
C SER A 678 -2.62 -8.18 29.88
N ALA A 679 -3.37 -9.28 30.00
CA ALA A 679 -2.88 -10.46 30.71
C ALA A 679 -2.13 -11.42 29.79
N TYR A 680 -2.83 -12.07 28.86
CA TYR A 680 -2.21 -13.05 27.96
C TYR A 680 -2.90 -13.14 26.61
N THR A 681 -2.24 -13.75 25.62
CA THR A 681 -2.79 -13.87 24.27
C THR A 681 -3.73 -15.07 24.14
N ALA A 682 -4.90 -14.86 23.52
CA ALA A 682 -5.89 -15.88 23.21
C ALA A 682 -5.30 -17.02 22.36
N ALA A 683 -5.71 -18.26 22.66
CA ALA A 683 -5.35 -19.43 21.86
C ALA A 683 -6.18 -19.52 20.57
N PRO A 684 -5.66 -20.19 19.51
CA PRO A 684 -6.46 -20.57 18.35
C PRO A 684 -7.73 -21.33 18.76
N GLY A 685 -8.85 -21.06 18.08
CA GLY A 685 -10.14 -21.65 18.41
C GLY A 685 -11.32 -20.74 18.05
N SER A 686 -12.52 -21.17 18.44
CA SER A 686 -13.77 -20.44 18.18
C SER A 686 -14.07 -19.42 19.27
N TYR A 687 -14.48 -18.23 18.86
CA TYR A 687 -14.83 -17.11 19.71
C TYR A 687 -16.07 -16.39 19.17
N GLN A 688 -16.67 -15.56 20.02
CA GLN A 688 -17.75 -14.67 19.65
C GLN A 688 -17.36 -13.23 19.92
N VAL A 689 -17.81 -12.32 19.08
CA VAL A 689 -17.83 -10.87 19.37
C VAL A 689 -19.28 -10.44 19.53
N ARG A 690 -19.58 -9.69 20.59
CA ARG A 690 -20.91 -9.21 20.89
C ARG A 690 -20.91 -7.70 21.04
N LEU A 691 -21.76 -7.04 20.26
CA LEU A 691 -22.12 -5.64 20.43
C LEU A 691 -23.38 -5.55 21.27
N ARG A 692 -23.32 -4.83 22.38
CA ARG A 692 -24.45 -4.57 23.27
C ARG A 692 -24.69 -3.07 23.40
N VAL A 693 -25.94 -2.63 23.28
CA VAL A 693 -26.37 -1.24 23.54
C VAL A 693 -27.47 -1.25 24.60
N GLY A 694 -27.26 -0.51 25.68
CA GLY A 694 -28.07 -0.54 26.90
C GLY A 694 -27.43 -1.36 28.03
N PRO A 695 -28.02 -1.34 29.23
CA PRO A 695 -27.44 -1.95 30.42
C PRO A 695 -27.35 -3.48 30.29
N GLU A 696 -26.37 -4.09 30.96
CA GLU A 696 -26.10 -5.54 30.89
C GLU A 696 -27.34 -6.42 31.17
N GLY A 697 -28.19 -6.02 32.12
CA GLY A 697 -29.37 -6.79 32.53
C GLY A 697 -30.60 -6.66 31.62
N ASP A 698 -30.66 -5.61 30.79
CA ASP A 698 -31.80 -5.35 29.88
C ASP A 698 -31.35 -4.49 28.68
N PRO A 699 -30.53 -5.06 27.77
CA PRO A 699 -30.01 -4.29 26.66
C PRO A 699 -31.10 -4.02 25.62
N SER A 700 -31.13 -2.78 25.12
CA SER A 700 -32.00 -2.39 24.01
C SER A 700 -31.62 -3.05 22.68
N PHE A 701 -30.35 -3.44 22.53
CA PHE A 701 -29.84 -4.14 21.35
C PHE A 701 -28.70 -5.09 21.74
N THR A 702 -28.68 -6.25 21.10
CA THR A 702 -27.57 -7.21 21.16
C THR A 702 -27.40 -7.89 19.81
N GLN A 703 -26.18 -7.94 19.31
CA GLN A 703 -25.82 -8.73 18.13
C GLN A 703 -24.52 -9.47 18.40
N VAL A 704 -24.47 -10.74 18.00
CA VAL A 704 -23.32 -11.62 18.15
C VAL A 704 -22.86 -12.03 16.76
N GLN A 705 -21.55 -12.02 16.54
CA GLN A 705 -20.89 -12.62 15.39
C GLN A 705 -19.86 -13.64 15.87
N GLU A 706 -19.69 -14.70 15.09
CA GLU A 706 -18.72 -15.77 15.37
C GLU A 706 -17.42 -15.48 14.62
N PHE A 707 -16.29 -15.86 15.19
CA PHE A 707 -15.02 -15.87 14.46
C PHE A 707 -14.09 -16.94 15.01
N SER A 708 -13.08 -17.30 14.22
CA SER A 708 -12.05 -18.24 14.64
C SER A 708 -10.68 -17.60 14.61
N ILE A 709 -9.95 -17.67 15.73
CA ILE A 709 -8.52 -17.36 15.74
C ILE A 709 -7.82 -18.53 15.06
N ARG A 710 -7.24 -18.30 13.88
CA ARG A 710 -6.55 -19.31 13.08
C ARG A 710 -5.09 -19.42 13.46
N LEU A 711 -4.50 -20.60 13.30
CA LEU A 711 -3.05 -20.77 13.40
C LEU A 711 -2.37 -20.10 12.21
N ASP A 712 -1.21 -19.47 12.41
CA ASP A 712 -0.36 -19.02 11.30
C ASP A 712 0.05 -20.24 10.44
N PRO A 713 -0.29 -20.29 9.13
CA PRO A 713 -0.03 -21.45 8.28
C PRO A 713 1.44 -21.89 8.27
N ARG A 714 2.38 -20.96 8.44
CA ARG A 714 3.81 -21.26 8.48
C ARG A 714 4.21 -22.04 9.74
N LEU A 715 3.50 -21.81 10.84
CA LEU A 715 3.71 -22.56 12.08
C LEU A 715 3.02 -23.93 12.01
N GLU A 716 1.84 -23.99 11.41
CA GLU A 716 1.08 -25.23 11.20
C GLU A 716 1.92 -26.28 10.45
N GLU A 717 2.53 -25.89 9.33
CA GLU A 717 3.41 -26.75 8.55
C GLU A 717 4.63 -27.21 9.38
N LEU A 718 5.29 -26.26 10.06
CA LEU A 718 6.49 -26.54 10.85
C LEU A 718 6.27 -27.55 11.98
N VAL A 719 5.15 -27.43 12.70
CA VAL A 719 4.86 -28.30 13.86
C VAL A 719 4.27 -29.64 13.44
N ALA A 720 3.52 -29.67 12.33
CA ALA A 720 3.05 -30.92 11.73
C ALA A 720 4.22 -31.83 11.32
N ASP A 721 5.27 -31.27 10.72
CA ASP A 721 6.50 -32.00 10.36
C ASP A 721 7.24 -32.60 11.57
N GLN A 722 7.03 -32.04 12.77
CA GLN A 722 7.61 -32.51 14.02
C GLN A 722 6.69 -33.50 14.77
N GLY A 723 5.48 -33.76 14.26
CA GLY A 723 4.48 -34.60 14.92
C GLY A 723 3.86 -33.96 16.17
N ILE A 724 3.87 -32.63 16.25
CA ILE A 724 3.32 -31.86 17.38
C ILE A 724 1.87 -31.47 17.07
N ASP A 725 0.96 -31.76 18.01
CA ASP A 725 -0.41 -31.27 17.94
C ASP A 725 -0.48 -29.82 18.43
N ALA A 726 -0.51 -28.89 17.48
CA ALA A 726 -0.52 -27.46 17.75
C ALA A 726 -1.70 -27.02 18.62
N MET A 727 -2.89 -27.57 18.36
CA MET A 727 -4.11 -27.20 19.08
C MET A 727 -4.06 -27.68 20.53
N ALA A 728 -3.52 -28.89 20.77
CA ALA A 728 -3.32 -29.40 22.11
C ALA A 728 -2.29 -28.57 22.91
N GLU A 729 -1.17 -28.18 22.29
CA GLU A 729 -0.15 -27.33 22.91
C GLU A 729 -0.69 -25.94 23.25
N TYR A 730 -1.45 -25.31 22.34
CA TYR A 730 -2.09 -24.03 22.62
C TYR A 730 -3.19 -24.11 23.68
N ALA A 731 -3.97 -25.20 23.72
CA ALA A 731 -4.95 -25.43 24.78
C ALA A 731 -4.28 -25.62 26.15
N GLU A 732 -3.09 -26.24 26.20
CA GLU A 732 -2.29 -26.30 27.42
C GLU A 732 -1.75 -24.91 27.81
N LEU A 733 -1.21 -24.15 26.85
CA LEU A 733 -0.71 -22.80 27.08
C LEU A 733 -1.80 -21.88 27.63
N ASP A 734 -3.01 -21.94 27.05
CA ASP A 734 -4.16 -21.17 27.50
C ASP A 734 -4.55 -21.53 28.94
N ARG A 735 -4.64 -22.83 29.26
CA ARG A 735 -4.96 -23.29 30.62
C ARG A 735 -3.95 -22.81 31.66
N LEU A 736 -2.65 -22.94 31.38
CA LEU A 736 -1.60 -22.50 32.30
C LEU A 736 -1.61 -20.98 32.46
N SER A 737 -1.85 -20.26 31.37
CA SER A 737 -1.93 -18.80 31.35
C SER A 737 -3.16 -18.30 32.13
N ALA A 738 -4.31 -18.96 31.99
CA ALA A 738 -5.52 -18.69 32.75
C ALA A 738 -5.30 -18.86 34.26
N SER A 739 -4.67 -19.96 34.69
CA SER A 739 -4.35 -20.20 36.10
C SER A 739 -3.39 -19.16 36.69
N LEU A 740 -2.36 -18.76 35.95
CA LEU A 740 -1.46 -17.67 36.37
C LEU A 740 -2.20 -16.32 36.44
N TYR A 741 -3.07 -16.05 35.47
CA TYR A 741 -3.85 -14.81 35.45
C TYR A 741 -4.85 -14.72 36.61
N GLU A 742 -5.55 -15.81 36.91
CA GLU A 742 -6.49 -15.89 38.03
C GLU A 742 -5.79 -15.61 39.36
N ALA A 743 -4.71 -16.35 39.66
CA ALA A 743 -3.91 -16.15 40.87
C ALA A 743 -3.32 -14.72 40.97
N ALA A 744 -2.81 -14.17 39.86
CA ALA A 744 -2.30 -12.81 39.85
C ALA A 744 -3.40 -11.74 40.02
N SER A 745 -4.63 -12.02 39.60
CA SER A 745 -5.80 -11.16 39.82
C SER A 745 -6.23 -11.20 41.29
N GLU A 746 -6.29 -12.39 41.89
CA GLU A 746 -6.58 -12.57 43.31
C GLU A 746 -5.54 -11.86 44.20
N MET A 747 -4.25 -11.97 43.84
CA MET A 747 -3.16 -11.22 44.48
C MET A 747 -3.41 -9.71 44.44
N ALA A 748 -3.75 -9.17 43.28
CA ALA A 748 -3.97 -7.75 43.08
C ALA A 748 -5.21 -7.26 43.87
N ASP A 749 -6.30 -8.02 43.82
CA ASP A 749 -7.51 -7.72 44.58
C ASP A 749 -7.26 -7.80 46.09
N GLY A 750 -6.49 -8.79 46.56
CA GLY A 750 -6.05 -8.90 47.94
C GLY A 750 -5.30 -7.65 48.39
N VAL A 751 -4.36 -7.15 47.59
CA VAL A 751 -3.67 -5.89 47.87
C VAL A 751 -4.65 -4.72 47.96
N MET A 752 -5.57 -4.58 47.00
CA MET A 752 -6.55 -3.48 47.00
C MET A 752 -7.48 -3.52 48.22
N ASP A 753 -7.94 -4.71 48.60
CA ASP A 753 -8.82 -4.89 49.76
C ASP A 753 -8.11 -4.59 51.06
N LEU A 754 -6.88 -5.11 51.23
CA LEU A 754 -6.05 -4.80 52.40
C LEU A 754 -5.77 -3.29 52.49
N ARG A 755 -5.50 -2.61 51.37
CA ARG A 755 -5.32 -1.15 51.35
C ARG A 755 -6.57 -0.40 51.82
N ARG A 756 -7.75 -0.77 51.30
CA ARG A 756 -9.03 -0.19 51.73
C ARG A 756 -9.31 -0.43 53.21
N MET A 757 -8.94 -1.59 53.75
CA MET A 757 -9.09 -1.88 55.18
C MET A 757 -8.08 -1.11 56.02
N GLN A 758 -6.82 -0.97 55.57
CA GLN A 758 -5.83 -0.13 56.25
C GLN A 758 -6.29 1.33 56.36
N ASP A 759 -6.97 1.86 55.34
CA ASP A 759 -7.55 3.22 55.38
C ASP A 759 -8.68 3.33 56.42
N GLN A 760 -9.56 2.33 56.49
CA GLN A 760 -10.62 2.28 57.51
C GLN A 760 -10.05 2.17 58.92
N ILE A 761 -9.02 1.33 59.12
CA ILE A 761 -8.33 1.18 60.40
C ILE A 761 -7.64 2.49 60.79
N ALA A 762 -6.97 3.16 59.84
CA ALA A 762 -6.33 4.45 60.11
C ALA A 762 -7.33 5.52 60.56
N LEU A 763 -8.50 5.58 59.92
CA LEU A 763 -9.58 6.48 60.32
C LEU A 763 -10.14 6.10 61.70
N ALA A 764 -10.30 4.82 61.99
CA ALA A 764 -10.78 4.37 63.30
C ALA A 764 -9.80 4.74 64.43
N ILE A 765 -8.50 4.61 64.19
CA ILE A 765 -7.45 5.07 65.11
C ILE A 765 -7.53 6.59 65.30
N GLU A 766 -7.63 7.36 64.21
CA GLU A 766 -7.72 8.82 64.28
C GLU A 766 -8.94 9.29 65.10
N VAL A 767 -10.10 8.65 64.91
CA VAL A 767 -11.32 8.96 65.67
C VAL A 767 -11.17 8.55 67.14
N ALA A 768 -10.61 7.37 67.41
CA ALA A 768 -10.38 6.89 68.77
C ALA A 768 -9.47 7.83 69.57
N ASP A 769 -8.38 8.31 68.94
CA ASP A 769 -7.43 9.24 69.53
C ASP A 769 -8.04 10.66 69.70
N ALA A 770 -8.85 11.12 68.75
CA ALA A 770 -9.43 12.46 68.76
C ALA A 770 -10.60 12.62 69.75
N GLU A 771 -11.40 11.57 69.95
CA GLU A 771 -12.58 11.61 70.84
C GLU A 771 -12.32 11.08 72.26
N ASP A 772 -11.09 10.66 72.57
CA ASP A 772 -10.70 10.10 73.90
C ASP A 772 -11.63 8.96 74.34
N LEU A 773 -11.90 8.03 73.41
CA LEU A 773 -12.88 6.96 73.61
C LEU A 773 -12.42 5.98 74.69
N ALA A 774 -13.38 5.44 75.45
CA ALA A 774 -13.09 4.33 76.35
C ALA A 774 -12.58 3.13 75.55
N SER A 775 -11.38 2.63 75.88
CA SER A 775 -10.64 1.60 75.12
C SER A 775 -9.94 2.10 73.84
N GLY A 776 -9.77 3.41 73.65
CA GLY A 776 -9.04 4.00 72.51
C GLY A 776 -7.61 3.47 72.34
N ASP A 777 -6.83 3.35 73.43
CA ASP A 777 -5.47 2.79 73.40
C ASP A 777 -5.41 1.39 72.79
N ALA A 778 -6.41 0.54 73.07
CA ALA A 778 -6.47 -0.82 72.55
C ALA A 778 -6.83 -0.86 71.05
N VAL A 779 -7.65 0.10 70.59
CA VAL A 779 -7.95 0.29 69.16
C VAL A 779 -6.70 0.77 68.42
N THR A 780 -5.94 1.71 69.01
CA THR A 780 -4.69 2.23 68.44
C THR A 780 -3.62 1.14 68.35
N GLU A 781 -3.40 0.36 69.41
CA GLU A 781 -2.43 -0.74 69.43
C GLU A 781 -2.84 -1.87 68.47
N GLY A 782 -4.06 -2.41 68.61
CA GLY A 782 -4.55 -3.50 67.77
C GLY A 782 -4.67 -3.12 66.29
N GLY A 783 -5.05 -1.88 65.99
CA GLY A 783 -5.11 -1.38 64.62
C GLY A 783 -3.73 -1.19 64.01
N THR A 784 -2.74 -0.77 64.82
CA THR A 784 -1.34 -0.67 64.37
C THR A 784 -0.74 -2.05 64.07
N GLU A 785 -0.98 -3.04 64.93
CA GLU A 785 -0.53 -4.42 64.73
C GLU A 785 -1.17 -5.03 63.47
N LEU A 786 -2.49 -4.92 63.33
CA LEU A 786 -3.20 -5.41 62.15
C LEU A 786 -2.68 -4.76 60.85
N ARG A 787 -2.47 -3.44 60.85
CA ARG A 787 -1.90 -2.74 59.70
C ARG A 787 -0.49 -3.23 59.35
N GLN A 788 0.34 -3.59 60.33
CA GLN A 788 1.67 -4.17 60.10
C GLN A 788 1.58 -5.57 59.50
N THR A 789 0.68 -6.42 59.99
CA THR A 789 0.42 -7.75 59.42
C THR A 789 -0.05 -7.63 57.96
N MET A 790 -0.97 -6.72 57.68
CA MET A 790 -1.43 -6.43 56.32
C MET A 790 -0.29 -5.93 55.40
N GLU A 791 0.58 -5.03 55.87
CA GLU A 791 1.72 -4.56 55.07
C GLU A 791 2.73 -5.68 54.80
N ALA A 792 3.00 -6.54 55.79
CA ALA A 792 3.91 -7.67 55.63
C ALA A 792 3.42 -8.65 54.55
N TRP A 793 2.10 -8.86 54.45
CA TRP A 793 1.50 -9.63 53.36
C TRP A 793 1.65 -8.91 52.01
N ILE A 794 1.31 -7.61 51.95
CA ILE A 794 1.43 -6.81 50.72
C ILE A 794 2.87 -6.82 50.18
N GLU A 795 3.89 -6.76 51.04
CA GLU A 795 5.30 -6.78 50.63
C GLU A 795 5.78 -8.13 50.02
N LYS A 796 5.03 -9.23 50.24
CA LYS A 796 5.28 -10.52 49.55
C LYS A 796 4.78 -10.49 48.11
N ILE A 797 3.71 -9.73 47.85
CA ILE A 797 3.02 -9.66 46.57
C ILE A 797 3.57 -8.54 45.69
N LEU A 798 3.66 -7.33 46.23
CA LEU A 798 3.87 -6.10 45.47
C LEU A 798 5.33 -5.62 45.56
N GLN A 799 5.89 -5.20 44.43
CA GLN A 799 7.26 -4.69 44.34
C GLN A 799 7.31 -3.17 44.09
N LYS A 800 7.13 -2.39 45.15
CA LYS A 800 7.01 -0.92 45.09
C LYS A 800 8.28 -0.20 44.64
N GLU A 801 9.43 -0.89 44.68
CA GLU A 801 10.76 -0.41 44.31
C GLU A 801 10.94 -0.25 42.79
N LEU A 802 10.04 -0.84 41.99
CA LEU A 802 10.10 -0.79 40.52
C LEU A 802 9.63 0.57 39.97
N LYS A 803 10.49 1.58 40.08
CA LYS A 803 10.22 2.94 39.57
C LYS A 803 10.62 3.15 38.11
N THR A 804 11.48 2.28 37.56
CA THR A 804 11.93 2.23 36.17
C THR A 804 12.14 0.78 35.75
N GLY A 805 12.14 0.50 34.44
CA GLY A 805 12.44 -0.85 33.93
C GLY A 805 13.80 -1.38 34.38
N GLN A 806 14.78 -0.52 34.62
CA GLN A 806 16.12 -0.88 35.08
C GLN A 806 16.17 -1.31 36.56
N ASN A 807 15.15 -0.96 37.36
CA ASN A 807 15.09 -1.40 38.74
C ASN A 807 14.80 -2.90 38.87
N ASN A 808 14.33 -3.58 37.83
CA ASN A 808 14.12 -5.03 37.87
C ASN A 808 15.42 -5.81 38.09
N TYR A 809 16.59 -5.22 37.80
CA TYR A 809 17.91 -5.83 38.02
C TYR A 809 18.44 -5.63 39.45
N MET A 810 17.81 -4.76 40.24
CA MET A 810 18.33 -4.35 41.56
C MET A 810 17.67 -5.08 42.73
N PHE A 811 16.51 -5.71 42.52
CA PHE A 811 15.69 -6.27 43.58
C PHE A 811 15.17 -7.65 43.20
N GLU A 812 15.03 -8.53 44.19
CA GLU A 812 14.38 -9.84 43.98
C GLU A 812 12.92 -9.66 43.57
N ALA A 813 12.46 -10.45 42.60
CA ALA A 813 11.10 -10.37 42.09
C ALA A 813 10.09 -10.85 43.14
N ARG A 814 9.05 -10.03 43.41
CA ARG A 814 7.88 -10.40 44.24
C ARG A 814 6.85 -11.19 43.42
N GLN A 815 5.89 -11.83 44.08
CA GLN A 815 5.03 -12.83 43.41
C GLN A 815 4.26 -12.26 42.22
N LEU A 816 3.65 -11.09 42.36
CA LEU A 816 2.90 -10.50 41.25
C LEU A 816 3.80 -10.19 40.05
N VAL A 817 5.05 -9.78 40.27
CA VAL A 817 6.03 -9.53 39.20
C VAL A 817 6.44 -10.82 38.52
N ARG A 818 6.67 -11.90 39.30
CA ARG A 818 7.01 -13.23 38.77
C ARG A 818 5.92 -13.79 37.87
N PHE A 819 4.67 -13.75 38.32
CA PHE A 819 3.52 -14.21 37.55
C PHE A 819 3.35 -13.40 36.26
N LYS A 820 3.39 -12.06 36.35
CA LYS A 820 3.25 -11.20 35.16
C LYS A 820 4.40 -11.37 34.16
N ASP A 821 5.65 -11.53 34.62
CA ASP A 821 6.79 -11.77 33.73
C ASP A 821 6.68 -13.11 33.01
N LEU A 822 6.36 -14.19 33.74
CA LEU A 822 6.17 -15.51 33.16
C LEU A 822 5.02 -15.52 32.16
N LEU A 823 3.88 -14.93 32.53
CA LEU A 823 2.70 -14.83 31.66
C LEU A 823 3.01 -14.04 30.38
N GLY A 824 3.73 -12.93 30.49
CA GLY A 824 4.18 -12.15 29.33
C GLY A 824 5.09 -12.94 28.39
N ARG A 825 6.04 -13.70 28.95
CA ARG A 825 6.93 -14.58 28.17
C ARG A 825 6.18 -15.72 27.49
N MET A 826 5.24 -16.35 28.20
CA MET A 826 4.40 -17.43 27.68
C MET A 826 3.48 -16.93 26.56
N SER A 827 2.91 -15.74 26.72
CA SER A 827 2.03 -15.10 25.71
C SER A 827 2.75 -14.80 24.40
N GLY A 828 4.06 -14.52 24.47
CA GLY A 828 4.93 -14.33 23.31
C GLY A 828 5.66 -15.59 22.84
N ALA A 829 5.51 -16.73 23.52
CA ALA A 829 6.20 -17.97 23.14
C ALA A 829 5.48 -18.71 22.02
N ASN A 830 6.25 -19.35 21.15
CA ASN A 830 5.72 -20.35 20.22
C ASN A 830 5.66 -21.73 20.91
N ILE A 831 4.83 -22.60 20.35
CA ILE A 831 4.77 -24.02 20.68
C ILE A 831 5.97 -24.79 20.09
N PRO A 832 6.37 -25.95 20.66
CA PRO A 832 5.81 -26.59 21.85
C PRO A 832 6.24 -25.92 23.15
N LEU A 833 5.42 -26.06 24.20
CA LEU A 833 5.76 -25.62 25.55
C LEU A 833 6.95 -26.39 26.11
N THR A 834 7.86 -25.69 26.78
CA THR A 834 9.00 -26.33 27.44
C THR A 834 8.58 -26.97 28.77
N GLU A 835 9.29 -28.01 29.19
CA GLU A 835 9.11 -28.64 30.51
C GLU A 835 9.27 -27.60 31.64
N GLY A 836 10.28 -26.72 31.53
CA GLY A 836 10.52 -25.68 32.52
C GLY A 836 9.38 -24.67 32.67
N VAL A 837 8.60 -24.37 31.62
CA VAL A 837 7.39 -23.53 31.77
C VAL A 837 6.35 -24.22 32.64
N ARG A 838 6.17 -25.54 32.47
CA ARG A 838 5.22 -26.33 33.28
C ARG A 838 5.67 -26.40 34.74
N GLU A 839 6.95 -26.68 34.98
CA GLU A 839 7.54 -26.75 36.32
C GLU A 839 7.44 -25.41 37.06
N VAL A 840 7.88 -24.31 36.44
CA VAL A 840 7.86 -22.98 37.07
C VAL A 840 6.44 -22.52 37.33
N THR A 841 5.48 -22.82 36.44
CA THR A 841 4.06 -22.52 36.66
C THR A 841 3.55 -23.26 37.90
N GLY A 842 3.86 -24.54 38.03
CA GLY A 842 3.51 -25.35 39.21
C GLY A 842 4.11 -24.79 40.51
N ASP A 843 5.41 -24.47 40.50
CA ASP A 843 6.10 -23.88 41.64
C ASP A 843 5.48 -22.55 42.08
N TYR A 844 5.16 -21.69 41.10
CA TYR A 844 4.58 -20.38 41.36
C TYR A 844 3.17 -20.48 41.95
N LEU A 845 2.32 -21.35 41.41
CA LEU A 845 0.98 -21.59 41.94
C LEU A 845 1.03 -22.19 43.35
N GLN A 846 1.99 -23.07 43.64
CA GLN A 846 2.16 -23.62 44.99
C GLN A 846 2.58 -22.54 46.00
N ILE A 847 3.50 -21.65 45.61
CA ILE A 847 3.88 -20.51 46.47
C ILE A 847 2.70 -19.56 46.69
N TRP A 848 1.86 -19.34 45.67
CA TRP A 848 0.66 -18.53 45.82
C TRP A 848 -0.31 -19.15 46.83
N ALA A 849 -0.60 -20.44 46.73
CA ALA A 849 -1.50 -21.13 47.65
C ALA A 849 -1.09 -20.96 49.13
N ASP A 850 0.21 -20.98 49.43
CA ASP A 850 0.71 -20.75 50.79
C ASP A 850 0.47 -19.31 51.26
N ILE A 851 0.66 -18.32 50.37
CA ILE A 851 0.47 -16.89 50.67
C ILE A 851 -1.03 -16.53 50.75
N GLU A 852 -1.87 -17.18 49.96
CA GLU A 852 -3.33 -17.04 49.99
C GLU A 852 -3.89 -17.48 51.35
N LEU A 853 -3.40 -18.59 51.92
CA LEU A 853 -3.79 -19.02 53.26
C LEU A 853 -3.47 -17.98 54.35
N GLU A 854 -2.37 -17.25 54.21
CA GLU A 854 -2.06 -16.13 55.11
C GLU A 854 -3.07 -14.98 54.96
N LEU A 855 -3.48 -14.65 53.73
CA LEU A 855 -4.53 -13.64 53.49
C LEU A 855 -5.84 -14.07 54.15
N LEU A 856 -6.23 -15.33 53.97
CA LEU A 856 -7.45 -15.88 54.57
C LEU A 856 -7.41 -15.84 56.11
N SER A 857 -6.25 -16.05 56.74
CA SER A 857 -6.12 -15.91 58.20
C SER A 857 -6.27 -14.44 58.64
N ILE A 858 -5.68 -13.48 57.91
CA ILE A 858 -5.89 -12.05 58.21
C ILE A 858 -7.38 -11.70 58.14
N LEU A 859 -8.08 -12.18 57.12
CA LEU A 859 -9.49 -11.88 56.89
C LEU A 859 -10.44 -12.57 57.89
N ASN A 860 -10.15 -13.82 58.26
CA ASN A 860 -11.04 -14.65 59.07
C ASN A 860 -10.74 -14.62 60.57
N ASP A 861 -9.51 -14.28 60.95
CA ASP A 861 -9.06 -14.31 62.35
C ASP A 861 -8.75 -12.90 62.84
N ASP A 862 -7.83 -12.19 62.18
CA ASP A 862 -7.29 -10.92 62.68
C ASP A 862 -8.29 -9.75 62.53
N VAL A 863 -8.97 -9.64 61.38
CA VAL A 863 -9.98 -8.59 61.15
C VAL A 863 -11.18 -8.75 62.11
N PRO A 864 -11.77 -9.94 62.30
CA PRO A 864 -12.82 -10.13 63.31
C PRO A 864 -12.36 -9.84 64.74
N ALA A 865 -11.10 -10.19 65.09
CA ALA A 865 -10.53 -9.85 66.39
C ALA A 865 -10.44 -8.33 66.61
N PHE A 866 -10.02 -7.58 65.58
CA PHE A 866 -10.01 -6.11 65.64
C PHE A 866 -11.41 -5.49 65.67
N ASN A 867 -12.37 -6.05 64.93
CA ASN A 867 -13.77 -5.61 64.95
C ASN A 867 -14.41 -5.73 66.34
N GLU A 868 -14.00 -6.71 67.15
CA GLU A 868 -14.44 -6.81 68.54
C GLU A 868 -13.92 -5.64 69.40
N LEU A 869 -12.69 -5.17 69.16
CA LEU A 869 -12.14 -3.98 69.81
C LEU A 869 -12.90 -2.71 69.40
N LEU A 870 -13.20 -2.55 68.10
CA LEU A 870 -14.01 -1.44 67.60
C LEU A 870 -15.40 -1.41 68.23
N ARG A 871 -16.04 -2.58 68.34
CA ARG A 871 -17.35 -2.73 68.98
C ARG A 871 -17.32 -2.31 70.45
N GLN A 872 -16.27 -2.67 71.17
CA GLN A 872 -16.08 -2.27 72.57
C GLN A 872 -15.83 -0.77 72.73
N ALA A 873 -15.18 -0.13 71.76
CA ALA A 873 -14.96 1.32 71.70
C ALA A 873 -16.17 2.11 71.14
N GLY A 874 -17.23 1.43 70.68
CA GLY A 874 -18.42 2.07 70.10
C GLY A 874 -18.23 2.56 68.66
N LEU A 875 -17.20 2.08 67.96
CA LEU A 875 -16.89 2.42 66.57
C LEU A 875 -17.52 1.40 65.58
N PRO A 876 -17.79 1.81 64.34
CA PRO A 876 -18.26 0.89 63.31
C PRO A 876 -17.20 -0.16 62.95
N GLU A 877 -17.64 -1.37 62.62
CA GLU A 877 -16.77 -2.46 62.17
C GLU A 877 -16.14 -2.15 60.82
N ILE A 878 -14.94 -2.68 60.58
CA ILE A 878 -14.27 -2.63 59.29
C ILE A 878 -15.08 -3.43 58.27
N TYR A 879 -15.42 -2.79 57.17
CA TYR A 879 -16.05 -3.44 56.03
C TYR A 879 -15.01 -4.24 55.24
N VAL A 880 -15.27 -5.54 55.08
CA VAL A 880 -14.49 -6.43 54.22
C VAL A 880 -15.12 -6.42 52.82
N PRO A 881 -14.40 -5.95 51.78
CA PRO A 881 -14.99 -5.71 50.46
C PRO A 881 -15.56 -6.94 49.74
N ARG A 882 -15.10 -8.15 50.08
CA ARG A 882 -15.56 -9.42 49.50
C ARG A 882 -15.95 -10.39 50.60
N PRO A 883 -17.07 -11.13 50.48
CA PRO A 883 -17.41 -12.20 51.42
C PRO A 883 -16.35 -13.30 51.31
N VAL A 884 -15.81 -13.74 52.45
CA VAL A 884 -14.89 -14.88 52.50
C VAL A 884 -15.71 -16.14 52.23
N SER A 885 -15.47 -16.81 51.10
CA SER A 885 -16.13 -18.06 50.72
C SER A 885 -15.40 -19.27 51.29
#